data_AF-A0A1G5SK24-F1
#
_entry.id   AF-A0A1G5SK24-F1
#
_cell.length_a   1.000
_cell.length_b   1.000
_cell.length_c   1.000
_cell.angle_alpha   90.00
_cell.angle_beta   90.00
_cell.angle_gamma   90.00
#
_symmetry.space_group_name_H-M   'P 1'
#
loop_
_entity.id
_entity.type
_entity.pdbx_description
1 polymer ?
#
loop_
_entity_poly.entity_id
_entity_poly.type
_entity_poly.pdbx_seq_one_letter_code
_entity_poly.pdbx_strand_id
1 'polypeptide(L)'
;METYLSLVVKRSYPDLIIYAGEVTLGEKVRNKKDSKKRKLEKTRITQAACALLNSGGGVIVIQMANQSEQPERMGQDLETSLRNLIPSLDLQAFFETKQQEDKFYIFVKSWSSSPEDDSTKPRICSLGTSLYCRSLTSKVAMDSRDAFYFLKKKKAYIKCSPTDDRAPPAKIPRTMSQKSLESNPAFEIFQSKKLEYGQRLLFSESTSIEFKQFDTENAQKYMKDIIPEYISAFANTQGGYLFIGVDDKSIILGCPKDNVDPDSLKIVANEAISKLPVFHFCSSKDKNKVSYETRVIDVFQEGNLYSYLCVIKVEPFCCAVFSEAPISWMVDKEKGVYTLNTEEWVRMMVDVGPEAASNDLSRDFECQLSLSDSPPHCRPVYSKKGLEHKVDLQQHLFQVSPDCLKYTPESLWSELCSQHERLEDLVNQQIRSFSCGLLILSRSWAVDLNLEEKQEVICDALLIAQNSPPILYTILGEQDEQGQDYCTRTAFTLKQKLVNTGGYTGRVCVMTKVLCLSSQNNIETSGSSVSPIDYPSSYNLANIQEMQDLLQALVIVLLNFRSFLSDQLGCEILNLLTAQQYEILSKSLRKTRELFVHGLPGSGKTIIAMKIMEKIRNTFHCETDRILYICENQPLRDFIQ
;
A
#
# COMPACT_ATOMS: atom_id res chain seq x y z
N MET A 1 26.98 9.45 -13.00
CA MET A 1 26.13 8.92 -11.92
C MET A 1 25.56 10.13 -11.20
N GLU A 2 24.42 10.65 -11.66
CA GLU A 2 23.75 11.76 -10.97
C GLU A 2 23.13 11.17 -9.70
N THR A 3 23.65 11.60 -8.54
CA THR A 3 23.11 11.26 -7.22
C THR A 3 21.65 11.70 -7.16
N TYR A 4 20.73 10.73 -7.20
CA TYR A 4 19.32 10.96 -6.86
C TYR A 4 19.28 11.56 -5.44
N LEU A 5 18.84 12.81 -5.31
CA LEU A 5 18.50 13.37 -4.00
C LEU A 5 17.41 12.46 -3.39
N SER A 6 17.76 11.73 -2.35
CA SER A 6 16.86 10.83 -1.63
C SER A 6 15.68 11.61 -1.06
N LEU A 7 14.45 11.16 -1.32
CA LEU A 7 13.26 11.68 -0.66
C LEU A 7 13.41 11.54 0.86
N VAL A 8 13.19 12.63 1.60
CA VAL A 8 13.32 12.64 3.06
C VAL A 8 11.93 12.57 3.69
N VAL A 9 11.70 11.54 4.49
CA VAL A 9 10.47 11.39 5.27
C VAL A 9 10.65 12.11 6.61
N LYS A 10 9.80 13.10 6.89
CA LYS A 10 9.79 13.79 8.20
C LYS A 10 8.71 13.19 9.10
N ARG A 11 9.06 12.98 10.37
CA ARG A 11 8.17 12.42 11.40
C ARG A 11 7.85 13.38 12.54
N SER A 12 8.40 14.58 12.50
CA SER A 12 8.11 15.66 13.44
C SER A 12 6.73 16.30 13.22
N TYR A 13 5.85 15.65 12.46
CA TYR A 13 4.53 16.14 12.08
C TYR A 13 3.49 15.06 12.42
N PRO A 14 2.23 15.44 12.68
CA PRO A 14 1.16 14.49 13.00
C PRO A 14 0.66 13.70 11.77
N ASP A 15 1.37 13.78 10.65
CA ASP A 15 1.07 13.11 9.39
C ASP A 15 2.36 12.70 8.68
N LEU A 16 2.23 11.87 7.65
CA LEU A 16 3.35 11.37 6.86
C LEU A 16 3.81 12.44 5.87
N ILE A 17 4.98 13.02 6.12
CA ILE A 17 5.51 14.12 5.29
C ILE A 17 6.68 13.65 4.45
N ILE A 18 6.60 13.85 3.13
CA ILE A 18 7.73 13.63 2.21
C ILE A 18 8.21 14.98 1.69
N TYR A 19 9.45 15.33 2.02
CA TYR A 19 10.09 16.52 1.45
C TYR A 19 10.68 16.18 0.08
N ALA A 20 10.15 16.85 -0.94
CA ALA A 20 10.59 16.66 -2.32
C ALA A 20 11.66 17.66 -2.75
N GLY A 21 12.22 18.49 -1.85
CA GLY A 21 13.25 19.46 -2.21
C GLY A 21 12.74 20.59 -3.11
N GLU A 22 13.67 21.25 -3.80
CA GLU A 22 13.35 22.33 -4.74
C GLU A 22 12.73 21.81 -6.04
N VAL A 23 11.58 22.35 -6.42
CA VAL A 23 10.89 22.03 -7.68
C VAL A 23 10.42 23.33 -8.35
N THR A 24 10.52 23.38 -9.67
CA THR A 24 9.90 24.46 -10.46
C THR A 24 8.43 24.18 -10.67
N LEU A 25 7.56 25.12 -10.32
CA LEU A 25 6.11 25.00 -10.49
C LEU A 25 5.60 25.99 -11.54
N GLY A 26 4.43 25.71 -12.11
CA GLY A 26 3.78 26.53 -13.13
C GLY A 26 4.13 26.11 -14.57
N GLU A 27 3.09 25.94 -15.39
CA GLU A 27 3.20 25.38 -16.74
C GLU A 27 4.18 26.14 -17.65
N LYS A 28 4.10 27.47 -17.64
CA LYS A 28 4.94 28.33 -18.49
C LYS A 28 6.43 28.19 -18.16
N VAL A 29 6.76 28.15 -16.86
CA VAL A 29 8.16 28.06 -16.40
C VAL A 29 8.67 26.63 -16.57
N ARG A 30 7.84 25.62 -16.26
CA ARG A 30 8.20 24.21 -16.46
C ARG A 30 8.48 23.88 -17.93
N ASN A 31 7.74 24.45 -18.88
CA ASN A 31 8.00 24.23 -20.31
C ASN A 31 9.30 24.86 -20.82
N LYS A 32 9.81 25.89 -20.14
CA LYS A 32 11.10 26.52 -20.47
C LYS A 32 12.29 25.85 -19.75
N LYS A 33 12.03 24.95 -18.80
CA LYS A 33 13.06 24.27 -18.02
C LYS A 33 13.75 23.20 -18.86
N ASP A 34 15.03 22.97 -18.55
CA ASP A 34 15.79 21.84 -19.09
C ASP A 34 15.02 20.51 -18.96
N SER A 35 14.98 19.74 -20.04
CA SER A 35 14.15 18.55 -20.17
C SER A 35 14.55 17.44 -19.20
N LYS A 36 15.84 17.28 -18.91
CA LYS A 36 16.35 16.29 -17.96
C LYS A 36 15.98 16.67 -16.53
N LYS A 37 16.19 17.93 -16.13
CA LYS A 37 15.77 18.44 -14.82
C LYS A 37 14.26 18.37 -14.61
N ARG A 38 13.47 18.73 -15.64
CA ARG A 38 12.00 18.61 -15.60
C ARG A 38 11.55 17.16 -15.38
N LYS A 39 12.18 16.20 -16.08
CA LYS A 39 11.90 14.77 -15.92
C LYS A 39 12.27 14.28 -14.51
N LEU A 40 13.41 14.70 -13.98
CA LEU A 40 13.86 14.32 -12.63
C LEU A 40 12.89 14.82 -11.54
N GLU A 41 12.48 16.08 -11.60
CA GLU A 41 11.50 16.64 -10.68
C GLU A 41 10.16 15.90 -10.77
N LYS A 42 9.69 15.63 -12.00
CA LYS A 42 8.46 14.86 -12.23
C LYS A 42 8.55 13.48 -11.58
N THR A 43 9.60 12.71 -11.87
CA THR A 43 9.80 11.38 -11.30
C THR A 43 9.79 11.41 -9.76
N ARG A 44 10.44 12.40 -9.15
CA ARG A 44 10.50 12.53 -7.69
C ARG A 44 9.13 12.80 -7.06
N ILE A 45 8.32 13.68 -7.67
CA ILE A 45 6.95 13.96 -7.19
C ILE A 45 6.07 12.72 -7.37
N THR A 46 6.14 12.05 -8.51
CA THR A 46 5.37 10.83 -8.79
C THR A 46 5.73 9.69 -7.84
N GLN A 47 7.01 9.53 -7.53
CA GLN A 47 7.50 8.56 -6.55
C GLN A 47 6.94 8.84 -5.15
N ALA A 48 7.02 10.10 -4.68
CA ALA A 48 6.48 10.50 -3.39
C ALA A 48 4.96 10.30 -3.31
N ALA A 49 4.23 10.67 -4.36
CA ALA A 49 2.78 10.50 -4.44
C ALA A 49 2.37 9.03 -4.41
N CYS A 50 3.03 8.17 -5.20
CA CYS A 50 2.78 6.72 -5.20
C CYS A 50 3.05 6.11 -3.82
N ALA A 51 4.15 6.52 -3.16
CA ALA A 51 4.48 6.06 -1.82
C ALA A 51 3.41 6.45 -0.78
N LEU A 52 2.93 7.70 -0.80
CA LEU A 52 1.87 8.16 0.11
C LEU A 52 0.53 7.49 -0.16
N LEU A 53 0.13 7.33 -1.43
CA LEU A 53 -1.08 6.59 -1.82
C LEU A 53 -1.06 5.19 -1.20
N ASN A 54 0.09 4.51 -1.26
CA ASN A 54 0.21 3.15 -0.76
C ASN A 54 0.36 3.04 0.77
N SER A 55 0.64 4.16 1.47
CA SER A 55 1.01 4.16 2.90
C SER A 55 0.10 5.03 3.78
N GLY A 56 -1.20 5.06 3.47
CA GLY A 56 -2.20 5.72 4.31
C GLY A 56 -2.35 7.22 4.06
N GLY A 57 -1.85 7.74 2.94
CA GLY A 57 -1.87 9.16 2.60
C GLY A 57 -0.86 9.99 3.39
N GLY A 58 -0.81 11.29 3.10
CA GLY A 58 0.07 12.25 3.76
C GLY A 58 0.25 13.53 2.95
N VAL A 59 1.39 14.20 3.11
CA VAL A 59 1.66 15.47 2.43
C VAL A 59 3.04 15.49 1.79
N ILE A 60 3.11 15.90 0.53
CA ILE A 60 4.37 16.20 -0.15
C ILE A 60 4.66 17.69 0.04
N VAL A 61 5.82 18.00 0.61
CA VAL A 61 6.27 19.37 0.81
C VAL A 61 7.33 19.70 -0.22
N ILE A 62 7.11 20.78 -0.96
CA ILE A 62 7.95 21.25 -2.05
C ILE A 62 8.46 22.64 -1.71
N GLN A 63 9.77 22.84 -1.86
CA GLN A 63 10.36 24.17 -1.87
C GLN A 63 10.23 24.75 -3.27
N MET A 64 9.63 25.92 -3.41
CA MET A 64 9.45 26.53 -4.73
C MET A 64 10.77 27.14 -5.22
N ALA A 65 11.26 26.68 -6.36
CA ALA A 65 12.48 27.22 -6.97
C ALA A 65 12.25 28.61 -7.61
N ASN A 66 11.02 28.89 -8.05
CA ASN A 66 10.62 30.16 -8.66
C ASN A 66 9.81 31.02 -7.66
N GLN A 67 10.51 31.58 -6.66
CA GLN A 67 9.93 32.34 -5.54
C GLN A 67 9.16 33.63 -5.95
N SER A 68 9.30 34.10 -7.20
CA SER A 68 8.75 35.38 -7.67
C SER A 68 7.41 35.29 -8.42
N GLU A 69 6.93 34.08 -8.73
CA GLU A 69 5.63 33.87 -9.40
C GLU A 69 4.77 33.02 -8.48
N GLN A 70 3.61 33.51 -8.04
CA GLN A 70 2.59 32.67 -7.42
C GLN A 70 2.13 31.66 -8.49
N PRO A 71 2.55 30.39 -8.43
CA PRO A 71 2.15 29.44 -9.45
C PRO A 71 0.71 29.05 -9.13
N GLU A 72 -0.26 29.53 -9.90
CA GLU A 72 -1.66 29.11 -9.74
C GLU A 72 -1.83 27.58 -9.90
N ARG A 73 -0.86 26.90 -10.53
CA ARG A 73 -0.93 25.46 -10.88
C ARG A 73 0.44 24.78 -10.81
N MET A 74 0.44 23.46 -10.66
CA MET A 74 1.66 22.63 -10.63
C MET A 74 2.38 22.58 -11.99
N GLY A 75 1.61 22.43 -13.07
CA GLY A 75 2.11 22.13 -14.42
C GLY A 75 1.54 20.81 -14.94
N GLN A 76 1.22 20.78 -16.22
CA GLN A 76 0.45 19.71 -16.85
C GLN A 76 1.20 18.37 -16.81
N ASP A 77 2.53 18.39 -16.89
CA ASP A 77 3.35 17.17 -16.83
C ASP A 77 3.31 16.51 -15.44
N LEU A 78 3.21 17.30 -14.36
CA LEU A 78 3.02 16.82 -13.00
C LEU A 78 1.59 16.30 -12.81
N GLU A 79 0.58 17.08 -13.21
CA GLU A 79 -0.83 16.70 -13.11
C GLU A 79 -1.13 15.40 -13.85
N THR A 80 -0.65 15.26 -15.10
CA THR A 80 -0.79 14.03 -15.87
C THR A 80 -0.06 12.87 -15.20
N SER A 81 1.13 13.10 -14.63
CA SER A 81 1.85 12.02 -13.96
C SER A 81 1.15 11.55 -12.68
N LEU A 82 0.53 12.46 -11.91
CA LEU A 82 -0.29 12.10 -10.74
C LEU A 82 -1.60 11.44 -11.14
N ARG A 83 -2.23 11.89 -12.24
CA ARG A 83 -3.44 11.27 -12.79
C ARG A 83 -3.19 9.81 -13.20
N ASN A 84 -2.04 9.53 -13.81
CA ASN A 84 -1.68 8.17 -14.22
C ASN A 84 -1.47 7.21 -13.03
N LEU A 85 -1.31 7.72 -11.80
CA LEU A 85 -1.22 6.88 -10.60
C LEU A 85 -2.59 6.42 -10.08
N ILE A 86 -3.66 7.16 -10.41
CA ILE A 86 -5.00 6.94 -9.85
C ILE A 86 -5.96 6.36 -10.90
N PRO A 87 -6.98 5.59 -10.48
CA PRO A 87 -7.94 5.00 -11.40
C PRO A 87 -9.08 5.97 -11.72
N SER A 88 -9.19 7.08 -10.98
CA SER A 88 -10.21 8.12 -11.12
C SER A 88 -9.77 9.15 -12.16
N LEU A 89 -10.73 9.63 -12.96
CA LEU A 89 -10.51 10.78 -13.85
C LEU A 89 -10.41 12.08 -13.06
N ASP A 90 -11.04 12.14 -11.89
CA ASP A 90 -10.95 13.27 -10.99
C ASP A 90 -9.67 13.20 -10.13
N LEU A 91 -8.74 14.10 -10.42
CA LEU A 91 -7.50 14.26 -9.66
C LEU A 91 -7.77 14.74 -8.23
N GLN A 92 -8.82 15.54 -8.02
CA GLN A 92 -9.19 16.10 -6.73
C GLN A 92 -9.75 15.04 -5.76
N ALA A 93 -10.12 13.86 -6.27
CA ALA A 93 -10.51 12.74 -5.42
C ALA A 93 -9.35 12.24 -4.52
N PHE A 94 -8.09 12.41 -4.96
CA PHE A 94 -6.91 11.94 -4.23
C PHE A 94 -5.89 13.03 -3.90
N PHE A 95 -5.81 14.08 -4.71
CA PHE A 95 -4.78 15.11 -4.59
C PHE A 95 -5.40 16.49 -4.41
N GLU A 96 -4.92 17.23 -3.43
CA GLU A 96 -5.21 18.66 -3.29
C GLU A 96 -3.93 19.43 -3.13
N THR A 97 -3.94 20.70 -3.54
CA THR A 97 -2.73 21.52 -3.53
C THR A 97 -2.97 22.82 -2.81
N LYS A 98 -1.98 23.27 -2.06
CA LYS A 98 -2.01 24.58 -1.40
C LYS A 98 -0.61 25.20 -1.43
N GLN A 99 -0.56 26.50 -1.66
CA GLN A 99 0.65 27.28 -1.50
C GLN A 99 0.59 28.01 -0.16
N GLN A 100 1.68 27.97 0.59
CA GLN A 100 1.84 28.75 1.83
C GLN A 100 3.28 29.27 1.86
N GLU A 101 3.41 30.60 1.86
CA GLU A 101 4.71 31.30 1.78
C GLU A 101 5.53 30.83 0.56
N ASP A 102 6.75 30.35 0.79
CA ASP A 102 7.71 29.86 -0.20
C ASP A 102 7.59 28.34 -0.48
N LYS A 103 6.59 27.69 0.13
CA LYS A 103 6.34 26.25 0.02
C LYS A 103 5.06 25.95 -0.72
N PHE A 104 5.07 24.80 -1.37
CA PHE A 104 3.91 24.21 -2.03
C PHE A 104 3.65 22.82 -1.46
N TYR A 105 2.38 22.54 -1.17
CA TYR A 105 1.94 21.32 -0.53
C TYR A 105 1.05 20.54 -1.48
N ILE A 106 1.31 19.24 -1.61
CA ILE A 106 0.41 18.30 -2.28
C ILE A 106 -0.12 17.35 -1.20
N PHE A 107 -1.39 17.48 -0.87
CA PHE A 107 -2.12 16.65 0.07
C PHE A 107 -2.59 15.39 -0.65
N VAL A 108 -2.12 14.23 -0.20
CA VAL A 108 -2.38 12.94 -0.80
C VAL A 108 -3.29 12.13 0.12
N LYS A 109 -4.50 11.85 -0.35
CA LYS A 109 -5.42 10.90 0.27
C LYS A 109 -4.85 9.48 0.15
N SER A 110 -5.12 8.60 1.11
CA SER A 110 -4.78 7.18 0.96
C SER A 110 -5.44 6.56 -0.27
N TRP A 111 -4.76 5.59 -0.88
CA TRP A 111 -5.41 4.70 -1.85
C TRP A 111 -6.58 3.98 -1.20
N SER A 112 -7.73 3.96 -1.87
CA SER A 112 -8.91 3.19 -1.51
C SER A 112 -9.72 2.92 -2.77
N SER A 113 -10.36 1.77 -2.84
CA SER A 113 -11.36 1.47 -3.88
C SER A 113 -12.69 2.07 -3.45
N SER A 114 -13.36 2.88 -4.29
CA SER A 114 -14.72 3.34 -3.98
C SER A 114 -15.73 2.20 -4.15
N PRO A 115 -16.74 2.08 -3.27
CA PRO A 115 -17.72 0.99 -3.28
C PRO A 115 -18.67 0.99 -4.49
N GLU A 116 -18.73 2.06 -5.28
CA GLU A 116 -19.58 2.15 -6.48
C GLU A 116 -19.09 1.30 -7.66
N ASP A 117 -17.87 0.75 -7.59
CA ASP A 117 -17.32 -0.10 -8.64
C ASP A 117 -17.16 -1.54 -8.12
N ASP A 118 -18.05 -2.44 -8.55
CA ASP A 118 -18.01 -3.89 -8.31
C ASP A 118 -16.57 -4.44 -8.33
N SER A 119 -16.01 -4.83 -7.18
CA SER A 119 -14.86 -5.74 -6.92
C SER A 119 -13.59 -5.72 -7.82
N THR A 120 -13.42 -4.72 -8.69
CA THR A 120 -12.55 -4.77 -9.89
C THR A 120 -11.31 -3.88 -9.82
N LYS A 121 -11.05 -3.19 -8.70
CA LYS A 121 -9.93 -2.25 -8.60
C LYS A 121 -8.65 -2.87 -8.00
N PRO A 122 -7.47 -2.42 -8.47
CA PRO A 122 -6.19 -2.68 -7.84
C PRO A 122 -6.17 -2.28 -6.36
N ARG A 123 -5.47 -3.06 -5.53
CA ARG A 123 -5.28 -2.75 -4.10
C ARG A 123 -4.18 -1.75 -3.82
N ILE A 124 -3.27 -1.54 -4.75
CA ILE A 124 -2.16 -0.59 -4.65
C ILE A 124 -1.99 0.21 -5.94
N CYS A 125 -1.43 1.39 -5.78
CA CYS A 125 -1.00 2.26 -6.86
C CYS A 125 0.37 1.81 -7.41
N SER A 126 0.55 1.93 -8.72
CA SER A 126 1.82 1.67 -9.41
C SER A 126 2.01 2.67 -10.55
N LEU A 127 3.25 3.08 -10.82
CA LEU A 127 3.59 3.84 -12.03
C LEU A 127 3.69 2.90 -13.25
N GLY A 128 4.16 1.67 -13.03
CA GLY A 128 4.24 0.62 -14.04
C GLY A 128 4.20 -0.75 -13.38
N THR A 129 3.44 -1.68 -13.97
CA THR A 129 3.30 -3.05 -13.44
C THR A 129 4.43 -3.97 -13.90
N SER A 130 5.14 -3.59 -14.96
CA SER A 130 6.18 -4.36 -15.63
C SER A 130 5.70 -5.72 -16.17
N LEU A 131 4.37 -5.92 -16.25
CA LEU A 131 3.72 -7.07 -16.86
C LEU A 131 3.31 -6.74 -18.29
N TYR A 132 3.58 -7.67 -19.20
CA TYR A 132 3.19 -7.55 -20.60
C TYR A 132 2.36 -8.76 -21.03
N CYS A 133 1.54 -8.56 -22.06
CA CYS A 133 0.89 -9.63 -22.80
C CYS A 133 1.00 -9.40 -24.31
N ARG A 134 0.78 -10.48 -25.06
CA ARG A 134 0.53 -10.43 -26.50
C ARG A 134 -0.97 -10.24 -26.74
N SER A 135 -1.29 -9.18 -27.48
CA SER A 135 -2.65 -8.91 -27.96
C SER A 135 -2.59 -8.76 -29.47
N LEU A 136 -3.11 -9.78 -30.17
CA LEU A 136 -2.96 -9.93 -31.62
C LEU A 136 -1.49 -9.82 -32.02
N THR A 137 -1.12 -8.87 -32.88
CA THR A 137 0.26 -8.66 -33.34
C THR A 137 1.06 -7.75 -32.42
N SER A 138 0.47 -7.22 -31.35
CA SER A 138 1.10 -6.20 -30.52
C SER A 138 1.48 -6.71 -29.13
N LYS A 139 2.59 -6.17 -28.61
CA LYS A 139 2.98 -6.33 -27.22
C LYS A 139 2.38 -5.17 -26.43
N VAL A 140 1.57 -5.47 -25.42
CA VAL A 140 0.86 -4.48 -24.62
C VAL A 140 1.36 -4.55 -23.19
N ALA A 141 1.75 -3.40 -22.62
CA ALA A 141 2.01 -3.26 -21.19
C ALA A 141 0.66 -3.28 -20.46
N MET A 142 0.53 -4.14 -19.45
CA MET A 142 -0.68 -4.18 -18.63
C MET A 142 -0.70 -2.95 -17.73
N ASP A 143 -1.79 -2.19 -17.79
CA ASP A 143 -2.04 -1.19 -16.76
C ASP A 143 -2.35 -1.87 -15.41
N SER A 144 -2.53 -1.08 -14.36
CA SER A 144 -2.80 -1.61 -13.02
C SER A 144 -4.08 -2.48 -12.98
N ARG A 145 -5.13 -2.13 -13.73
CA ARG A 145 -6.40 -2.88 -13.75
C ARG A 145 -6.23 -4.21 -14.49
N ASP A 146 -5.59 -4.20 -15.64
CA ASP A 146 -5.30 -5.40 -16.43
C ASP A 146 -4.39 -6.36 -15.66
N ALA A 147 -3.37 -5.84 -15.00
CA ALA A 147 -2.47 -6.63 -14.16
C ALA A 147 -3.22 -7.26 -12.98
N PHE A 148 -4.09 -6.52 -12.30
CA PHE A 148 -4.93 -7.05 -11.23
C PHE A 148 -5.80 -8.22 -11.71
N TYR A 149 -6.51 -8.03 -12.82
CA TYR A 149 -7.38 -9.06 -13.40
C TYR A 149 -6.57 -10.29 -13.83
N PHE A 150 -5.44 -10.07 -14.50
CA PHE A 150 -4.52 -11.13 -14.91
C PHE A 150 -4.04 -11.98 -13.72
N LEU A 151 -3.57 -11.34 -12.66
CA LEU A 151 -3.06 -12.02 -11.47
C LEU A 151 -4.19 -12.75 -10.72
N LYS A 152 -5.37 -12.13 -10.56
CA LYS A 152 -6.55 -12.79 -9.98
C LYS A 152 -6.93 -14.05 -10.78
N LYS A 153 -6.95 -13.95 -12.12
CA LYS A 153 -7.26 -15.08 -13.00
C LYS A 153 -6.23 -16.21 -12.86
N LYS A 154 -4.94 -15.90 -12.83
CA LYS A 154 -3.87 -16.89 -12.61
C LYS A 154 -4.00 -17.57 -11.25
N LYS A 155 -4.27 -16.80 -10.18
CA LYS A 155 -4.51 -17.31 -8.82
C LYS A 155 -5.73 -18.23 -8.75
N ALA A 156 -6.85 -17.85 -9.36
CA ALA A 156 -8.09 -18.64 -9.37
C ALA A 156 -7.93 -19.97 -10.13
N TYR A 157 -7.26 -19.94 -11.29
CA TYR A 157 -7.02 -21.15 -12.09
C TYR A 157 -6.26 -22.24 -11.30
N ILE A 158 -5.37 -21.85 -10.41
CA ILE A 158 -4.59 -22.76 -9.55
C ILE A 158 -5.42 -23.25 -8.35
N LYS A 159 -6.30 -22.42 -7.78
CA LYS A 159 -7.19 -22.86 -6.70
C LYS A 159 -8.24 -23.89 -7.17
N CYS A 160 -8.71 -23.78 -8.41
CA CYS A 160 -9.71 -24.68 -8.97
C CYS A 160 -9.15 -26.03 -9.47
N SER A 161 -7.83 -26.27 -9.40
CA SER A 161 -7.28 -27.62 -9.56
C SER A 161 -7.38 -28.35 -8.22
N PRO A 162 -8.26 -29.35 -8.04
CA PRO A 162 -8.47 -29.96 -6.74
C PRO A 162 -7.19 -30.67 -6.27
N THR A 163 -6.78 -30.35 -5.04
CA THR A 163 -6.01 -31.25 -4.19
C THR A 163 -6.94 -32.34 -3.67
N ASP A 164 -7.45 -33.17 -4.57
CA ASP A 164 -8.16 -34.40 -4.22
C ASP A 164 -7.32 -35.56 -4.76
N ASP A 165 -6.76 -36.37 -3.86
CA ASP A 165 -5.81 -37.47 -4.14
C ASP A 165 -6.43 -38.62 -4.97
N ARG A 166 -7.57 -38.39 -5.65
CA ARG A 166 -8.21 -39.33 -6.59
C ARG A 166 -8.59 -38.75 -7.95
N ALA A 167 -8.39 -37.45 -8.19
CA ALA A 167 -8.52 -36.88 -9.54
C ALA A 167 -7.11 -36.66 -10.12
N PRO A 168 -6.86 -36.96 -11.41
CA PRO A 168 -5.60 -36.57 -12.01
C PRO A 168 -5.48 -35.06 -11.83
N PRO A 169 -4.34 -34.54 -11.32
CA PRO A 169 -4.14 -33.10 -11.26
C PRO A 169 -4.46 -32.58 -12.64
N ALA A 170 -5.34 -31.58 -12.75
CA ALA A 170 -5.62 -30.94 -14.03
C ALA A 170 -4.26 -30.56 -14.61
N LYS A 171 -3.76 -31.39 -15.53
CA LYS A 171 -2.46 -31.21 -16.13
C LYS A 171 -2.59 -29.84 -16.73
N ILE A 172 -1.80 -28.87 -16.24
CA ILE A 172 -1.52 -27.67 -17.00
C ILE A 172 -1.35 -28.18 -18.43
N PRO A 173 -2.11 -27.70 -19.42
CA PRO A 173 -2.10 -28.27 -20.75
C PRO A 173 -0.80 -27.92 -21.49
N ARG A 174 0.36 -28.04 -20.82
CA ARG A 174 1.71 -27.97 -21.37
C ARG A 174 1.84 -28.92 -22.56
N THR A 175 1.30 -30.12 -22.46
CA THR A 175 1.35 -31.09 -23.55
C THR A 175 0.52 -30.64 -24.77
N MET A 176 -0.52 -29.82 -24.59
CA MET A 176 -1.25 -29.22 -25.72
C MET A 176 -0.59 -27.93 -26.22
N SER A 177 -0.06 -27.09 -25.33
CA SER A 177 0.58 -25.83 -25.70
C SER A 177 1.94 -26.04 -26.39
N GLN A 178 2.73 -27.02 -25.94
CA GLN A 178 4.00 -27.39 -26.57
C GLN A 178 3.77 -27.99 -27.96
N LYS A 179 2.77 -28.88 -28.10
CA LYS A 179 2.30 -29.38 -29.41
C LYS A 179 1.81 -28.24 -30.31
N SER A 180 1.13 -27.22 -29.77
CA SER A 180 0.68 -26.07 -30.56
C SER A 180 1.82 -25.17 -31.04
N LEU A 181 2.90 -25.05 -30.26
CA LEU A 181 4.10 -24.29 -30.65
C LEU A 181 4.91 -25.04 -31.70
N GLU A 182 4.94 -26.37 -31.63
CA GLU A 182 5.63 -27.23 -32.62
C GLU A 182 4.86 -27.35 -33.94
N SER A 183 3.54 -27.16 -33.94
CA SER A 183 2.73 -27.07 -35.16
C SER A 183 2.75 -25.69 -35.83
N ASN A 184 3.41 -24.69 -35.24
CA ASN A 184 3.47 -23.33 -35.77
C ASN A 184 4.51 -23.26 -36.92
N PRO A 185 4.24 -22.58 -38.06
CA PRO A 185 5.21 -22.45 -39.15
C PRO A 185 6.54 -21.79 -38.72
N ALA A 186 6.54 -21.00 -37.64
CA ALA A 186 7.76 -20.46 -37.04
C ALA A 186 8.72 -21.55 -36.52
N PHE A 187 8.21 -22.74 -36.18
CA PHE A 187 9.02 -23.85 -35.69
C PHE A 187 9.96 -24.39 -36.79
N GLU A 188 9.52 -24.42 -38.05
CA GLU A 188 10.37 -24.84 -39.17
C GLU A 188 11.58 -23.92 -39.33
N ILE A 189 11.35 -22.61 -39.26
CA ILE A 189 12.44 -21.61 -39.30
C ILE A 189 13.33 -21.76 -38.07
N PHE A 190 12.75 -21.94 -36.88
CA PHE A 190 13.50 -22.17 -35.65
C PHE A 190 14.39 -23.43 -35.71
N GLN A 191 13.98 -24.47 -36.43
CA GLN A 191 14.78 -25.68 -36.64
C GLN A 191 15.81 -25.55 -37.77
N SER A 192 15.75 -24.49 -38.56
CA SER A 192 16.68 -24.28 -39.67
C SER A 192 18.11 -24.04 -39.17
N LYS A 193 19.07 -24.53 -39.95
CA LYS A 193 20.51 -24.26 -39.76
C LYS A 193 21.00 -23.12 -40.65
N LYS A 194 20.28 -22.82 -41.73
CA LYS A 194 20.71 -21.87 -42.77
C LYS A 194 19.50 -21.15 -43.36
N LEU A 195 19.62 -19.84 -43.52
CA LEU A 195 18.64 -18.97 -44.18
C LEU A 195 19.34 -18.06 -45.19
N GLU A 196 18.58 -17.46 -46.10
CA GLU A 196 19.12 -16.55 -47.12
C GLU A 196 18.73 -15.09 -46.80
N TYR A 197 19.66 -14.17 -46.99
CA TYR A 197 19.44 -12.74 -46.83
C TYR A 197 18.41 -12.25 -47.86
N GLY A 198 17.45 -11.45 -47.41
CA GLY A 198 16.35 -10.98 -48.26
C GLY A 198 15.23 -12.02 -48.47
N GLN A 199 15.36 -13.23 -47.91
CA GLN A 199 14.29 -14.22 -47.93
C GLN A 199 13.07 -13.68 -47.18
N ARG A 200 11.90 -13.79 -47.81
CA ARG A 200 10.61 -13.46 -47.19
C ARG A 200 10.03 -14.68 -46.50
N LEU A 201 9.67 -14.54 -45.22
CA LEU A 201 8.96 -15.57 -44.46
C LEU A 201 7.52 -15.70 -44.97
N LEU A 202 7.00 -16.94 -45.00
CA LEU A 202 5.65 -17.27 -45.48
C LEU A 202 4.55 -17.05 -44.42
N PHE A 203 4.88 -16.39 -43.33
CA PHE A 203 3.97 -16.06 -42.24
C PHE A 203 4.24 -14.63 -41.74
N SER A 204 3.24 -14.05 -41.11
CA SER A 204 3.28 -12.71 -40.53
C SER A 204 3.38 -12.79 -39.01
N GLU A 205 3.60 -11.63 -38.39
CA GLU A 205 3.45 -11.49 -36.94
C GLU A 205 2.06 -11.93 -36.48
N SER A 206 1.99 -12.44 -35.26
CA SER A 206 0.77 -12.95 -34.63
C SER A 206 0.91 -12.91 -33.11
N THR A 207 -0.08 -13.42 -32.39
CA THR A 207 -0.02 -13.52 -30.92
C THR A 207 1.18 -14.35 -30.45
N SER A 208 1.66 -15.30 -31.27
CA SER A 208 2.78 -16.20 -30.94
C SER A 208 4.03 -15.98 -31.80
N ILE A 209 4.07 -14.95 -32.64
CA ILE A 209 5.22 -14.61 -33.51
C ILE A 209 5.44 -13.11 -33.49
N GLU A 210 6.65 -12.66 -33.17
CA GLU A 210 7.07 -11.26 -33.27
C GLU A 210 8.38 -11.16 -34.06
N PHE A 211 8.46 -10.18 -34.95
CA PHE A 211 9.65 -9.82 -35.71
C PHE A 211 10.25 -8.53 -35.17
N LYS A 212 11.57 -8.50 -35.04
CA LYS A 212 12.33 -7.29 -34.71
C LYS A 212 13.55 -7.21 -35.59
N GLN A 213 13.80 -6.04 -36.15
CA GLN A 213 15.04 -5.75 -36.84
C GLN A 213 16.09 -5.28 -35.83
N PHE A 214 17.36 -5.62 -36.05
CA PHE A 214 18.45 -5.08 -35.22
C PHE A 214 18.61 -3.58 -35.41
N ASP A 215 18.84 -2.88 -34.30
CA ASP A 215 19.38 -1.52 -34.34
C ASP A 215 20.83 -1.55 -34.84
N THR A 216 21.19 -0.63 -35.73
CA THR A 216 22.49 -0.57 -36.41
C THR A 216 23.66 -0.21 -35.51
N GLU A 217 23.42 0.37 -34.32
CA GLU A 217 24.49 0.87 -33.44
C GLU A 217 25.05 -0.19 -32.46
N ASN A 218 24.21 -1.09 -31.90
CA ASN A 218 24.66 -2.16 -30.99
C ASN A 218 23.61 -3.27 -30.79
N ALA A 219 23.79 -4.42 -31.44
CA ALA A 219 22.87 -5.56 -31.38
C ALA A 219 22.70 -6.15 -29.97
N GLN A 220 23.78 -6.27 -29.20
CA GLN A 220 23.73 -6.85 -27.85
C GLN A 220 22.96 -5.94 -26.89
N LYS A 221 23.19 -4.63 -26.95
CA LYS A 221 22.44 -3.65 -26.16
C LYS A 221 20.96 -3.66 -26.53
N TYR A 222 20.66 -3.64 -27.83
CA TYR A 222 19.28 -3.74 -28.33
C TYR A 222 18.57 -4.97 -27.79
N MET A 223 19.22 -6.15 -27.85
CA MET A 223 18.66 -7.38 -27.30
C MET A 223 18.41 -7.30 -25.79
N LYS A 224 19.32 -6.72 -25.00
CA LYS A 224 19.13 -6.54 -23.55
C LYS A 224 17.89 -5.69 -23.24
N ASP A 225 17.59 -4.71 -24.09
CA ASP A 225 16.47 -3.78 -23.89
C ASP A 225 15.13 -4.39 -24.32
N ILE A 226 15.07 -5.13 -25.43
CA ILE A 226 13.78 -5.66 -25.95
C ILE A 226 13.37 -7.00 -25.34
N ILE A 227 14.32 -7.88 -25.00
CA ILE A 227 14.03 -9.25 -24.55
C ILE A 227 13.09 -9.26 -23.34
N PRO A 228 13.33 -8.48 -22.26
CA PRO A 228 12.50 -8.57 -21.06
C PRO A 228 11.00 -8.38 -21.30
N GLU A 229 10.63 -7.39 -22.11
CA GLU A 229 9.22 -7.08 -22.38
C GLU A 229 8.55 -8.16 -23.25
N TYR A 230 9.23 -8.65 -24.30
CA TYR A 230 8.68 -9.66 -25.18
C TYR A 230 8.59 -11.05 -24.54
N ILE A 231 9.59 -11.43 -23.76
CA ILE A 231 9.58 -12.71 -23.04
C ILE A 231 8.50 -12.72 -21.96
N SER A 232 8.34 -11.61 -21.21
CA SER A 232 7.20 -11.42 -20.31
C SER A 232 5.87 -11.59 -21.06
N ALA A 233 5.71 -10.93 -22.21
CA ALA A 233 4.49 -10.99 -23.01
C ALA A 233 4.12 -12.40 -23.49
N PHE A 234 5.08 -13.15 -24.05
CA PHE A 234 4.86 -14.51 -24.51
C PHE A 234 4.60 -15.46 -23.34
N ALA A 235 5.39 -15.37 -22.26
CA ALA A 235 5.26 -16.24 -21.10
C ALA A 235 3.92 -16.05 -20.37
N ASN A 236 3.39 -14.82 -20.31
CA ASN A 236 2.10 -14.52 -19.69
C ASN A 236 0.90 -14.90 -20.57
N THR A 237 1.12 -15.23 -21.84
CA THR A 237 0.08 -15.66 -22.80
C THR A 237 0.23 -17.15 -23.14
N GLN A 238 0.32 -17.51 -24.42
CA GLN A 238 0.36 -18.90 -24.90
C GLN A 238 1.76 -19.36 -25.31
N GLY A 239 2.80 -18.58 -24.98
CA GLY A 239 4.14 -18.74 -25.55
C GLY A 239 4.24 -18.23 -26.98
N GLY A 240 5.43 -18.35 -27.57
CA GLY A 240 5.67 -17.90 -28.93
C GLY A 240 7.14 -17.87 -29.33
N TYR A 241 7.41 -17.18 -30.44
CA TYR A 241 8.72 -17.03 -31.06
C TYR A 241 9.03 -15.54 -31.26
N LEU A 242 10.16 -15.09 -30.72
CA LEU A 242 10.74 -13.78 -31.02
C LEU A 242 11.87 -13.95 -32.03
N PHE A 243 11.71 -13.36 -33.22
CA PHE A 243 12.76 -13.30 -34.24
C PHE A 243 13.43 -11.94 -34.21
N ILE A 244 14.75 -11.92 -34.03
CA ILE A 244 15.57 -10.71 -34.01
C ILE A 244 16.54 -10.77 -35.19
N GLY A 245 16.35 -9.86 -36.16
CA GLY A 245 16.93 -9.86 -37.50
C GLY A 245 15.90 -10.00 -38.63
N VAL A 246 14.61 -9.78 -38.38
CA VAL A 246 13.54 -9.79 -39.39
C VAL A 246 12.82 -8.45 -39.37
N ASP A 247 12.59 -7.85 -40.53
CA ASP A 247 11.85 -6.59 -40.62
C ASP A 247 10.32 -6.79 -40.54
N ASP A 248 9.58 -5.70 -40.40
CA ASP A 248 8.11 -5.72 -40.30
C ASP A 248 7.42 -6.20 -41.61
N LYS A 249 8.17 -6.35 -42.71
CA LYS A 249 7.71 -6.89 -44.00
C LYS A 249 7.97 -8.39 -44.12
N SER A 250 8.39 -9.03 -43.02
CA SER A 250 8.76 -10.45 -42.93
C SER A 250 10.02 -10.81 -43.72
N ILE A 251 10.96 -9.87 -43.93
CA ILE A 251 12.21 -10.08 -44.68
C ILE A 251 13.36 -10.34 -43.70
N ILE A 252 14.13 -11.39 -43.95
CA ILE A 252 15.31 -11.74 -43.15
C ILE A 252 16.48 -10.82 -43.53
N LEU A 253 16.96 -10.06 -42.54
CA LEU A 253 18.12 -9.18 -42.67
C LEU A 253 19.30 -9.65 -41.80
N GLY A 254 19.01 -10.13 -40.59
CA GLY A 254 20.01 -10.53 -39.58
C GLY A 254 20.81 -9.37 -39.00
N CYS A 255 21.79 -9.70 -38.16
CA CYS A 255 22.84 -8.79 -37.71
C CYS A 255 24.14 -9.10 -38.45
N PRO A 256 24.82 -8.12 -39.08
CA PRO A 256 26.08 -8.35 -39.78
C PRO A 256 27.10 -9.11 -38.93
N LYS A 257 27.70 -10.16 -39.50
CA LYS A 257 28.64 -11.03 -38.76
C LYS A 257 29.85 -10.28 -38.17
N ASP A 258 30.25 -9.18 -38.80
CA ASP A 258 31.45 -8.43 -38.40
C ASP A 258 31.23 -7.64 -37.10
N ASN A 259 29.96 -7.42 -36.72
CA ASN A 259 29.58 -6.65 -35.54
C ASN A 259 29.33 -7.53 -34.30
N VAL A 260 29.18 -8.85 -34.47
CA VAL A 260 28.62 -9.71 -33.44
C VAL A 260 29.12 -11.16 -33.54
N ASP A 261 29.45 -11.73 -32.39
CA ASP A 261 29.72 -13.16 -32.22
C ASP A 261 28.42 -13.95 -31.90
N PRO A 262 28.14 -15.10 -32.56
CA PRO A 262 26.92 -15.89 -32.31
C PRO A 262 26.72 -16.35 -30.87
N ASP A 263 27.80 -16.76 -30.20
CA ASP A 263 27.70 -17.24 -28.82
C ASP A 263 27.44 -16.07 -27.88
N SER A 264 27.98 -14.88 -28.17
CA SER A 264 27.64 -13.66 -27.46
C SER A 264 26.15 -13.32 -27.51
N LEU A 265 25.46 -13.55 -28.64
CA LEU A 265 24.01 -13.33 -28.74
C LEU A 265 23.22 -14.28 -27.84
N LYS A 266 23.63 -15.56 -27.81
CA LYS A 266 23.01 -16.56 -26.92
C LYS A 266 23.24 -16.19 -25.45
N ILE A 267 24.46 -15.80 -25.09
CA ILE A 267 24.81 -15.39 -23.72
C ILE A 267 23.95 -14.20 -23.31
N VAL A 268 23.87 -13.16 -24.15
CA VAL A 268 23.07 -11.96 -23.87
C VAL A 268 21.58 -12.30 -23.70
N ALA A 269 21.03 -13.16 -24.55
CA ALA A 269 19.64 -13.60 -24.42
C ALA A 269 19.41 -14.39 -23.12
N ASN A 270 20.28 -15.36 -22.82
CA ASN A 270 20.18 -16.19 -21.61
C ASN A 270 20.28 -15.34 -20.35
N GLU A 271 21.24 -14.40 -20.30
CA GLU A 271 21.42 -13.48 -19.18
C GLU A 271 20.20 -12.59 -18.99
N ALA A 272 19.67 -12.00 -20.06
CA ALA A 272 18.49 -11.14 -19.99
C ALA A 272 17.27 -11.89 -19.46
N ILE A 273 17.03 -13.12 -19.94
CA ILE A 273 15.90 -13.95 -19.49
C ILE A 273 16.09 -14.44 -18.05
N SER A 274 17.32 -14.75 -17.65
CA SER A 274 17.62 -15.26 -16.30
C SER A 274 17.34 -14.24 -15.18
N LYS A 275 17.32 -12.95 -15.52
CA LYS A 275 17.09 -11.83 -14.59
C LYS A 275 15.61 -11.46 -14.44
N LEU A 276 14.72 -12.04 -15.24
CA LEU A 276 13.30 -11.71 -15.20
C LEU A 276 12.67 -12.11 -13.87
N PRO A 277 12.02 -11.19 -13.15
CA PRO A 277 11.29 -11.55 -11.95
C PRO A 277 10.10 -12.44 -12.29
N VAL A 278 9.90 -13.50 -11.51
CA VAL A 278 8.76 -14.40 -11.64
C VAL A 278 8.05 -14.53 -10.31
N PHE A 279 6.73 -14.67 -10.35
CA PHE A 279 5.91 -14.91 -9.17
C PHE A 279 5.10 -16.19 -9.36
N HIS A 280 5.08 -17.06 -8.35
CA HIS A 280 4.33 -18.31 -8.35
C HIS A 280 3.19 -18.29 -7.34
N PHE A 281 1.97 -18.55 -7.81
CA PHE A 281 0.83 -18.90 -6.94
C PHE A 281 0.78 -20.41 -6.65
N CYS A 282 1.50 -21.23 -7.41
CA CYS A 282 1.56 -22.69 -7.23
C CYS A 282 2.80 -23.10 -6.41
N SER A 283 2.75 -24.31 -5.84
CA SER A 283 3.83 -24.88 -5.02
C SER A 283 5.06 -25.36 -5.81
N SER A 284 5.14 -25.13 -7.12
CA SER A 284 6.23 -25.65 -7.95
C SER A 284 7.53 -24.84 -7.78
N LYS A 285 8.32 -25.18 -6.76
CA LYS A 285 9.64 -24.57 -6.51
C LYS A 285 10.71 -24.95 -7.55
N ASP A 286 10.51 -26.06 -8.27
CA ASP A 286 11.44 -26.52 -9.31
C ASP A 286 11.37 -25.71 -10.62
N LYS A 287 10.55 -24.64 -10.67
CA LYS A 287 10.21 -23.91 -11.90
C LYS A 287 10.34 -22.40 -11.78
N ASN A 288 11.27 -21.92 -10.94
CA ASN A 288 11.57 -20.49 -10.74
C ASN A 288 12.14 -19.77 -11.98
N LYS A 289 12.11 -20.39 -13.16
CA LYS A 289 12.65 -19.83 -14.40
C LYS A 289 11.67 -20.03 -15.54
N VAL A 290 11.66 -19.06 -16.45
CA VAL A 290 10.96 -19.16 -17.73
C VAL A 290 11.55 -20.32 -18.53
N SER A 291 10.71 -21.11 -19.20
CA SER A 291 11.15 -22.18 -20.11
C SER A 291 11.29 -21.58 -21.51
N TYR A 292 12.51 -21.65 -22.06
CA TYR A 292 12.84 -21.07 -23.35
C TYR A 292 13.97 -21.83 -24.04
N GLU A 293 14.07 -21.67 -25.36
CA GLU A 293 15.17 -22.17 -26.19
C GLU A 293 15.63 -21.06 -27.14
N THR A 294 16.91 -20.71 -27.08
CA THR A 294 17.51 -19.69 -27.95
C THR A 294 18.34 -20.35 -29.04
N ARG A 295 18.14 -19.92 -30.28
CA ARG A 295 18.93 -20.36 -31.44
C ARG A 295 19.45 -19.16 -32.22
N VAL A 296 20.66 -19.30 -32.72
CA VAL A 296 21.27 -18.35 -33.64
C VAL A 296 21.45 -19.10 -34.95
N ILE A 297 20.88 -18.56 -36.02
CA ILE A 297 20.80 -19.18 -37.35
C ILE A 297 21.65 -18.37 -38.31
N ASP A 298 22.45 -19.06 -39.11
CA ASP A 298 23.32 -18.44 -40.10
C ASP A 298 22.51 -17.94 -41.30
N VAL A 299 22.72 -16.68 -41.67
CA VAL A 299 22.11 -16.04 -42.84
C VAL A 299 23.17 -15.79 -43.89
N PHE A 300 22.95 -16.35 -45.08
CA PHE A 300 23.88 -16.28 -46.20
C PHE A 300 23.45 -15.25 -47.23
N GLN A 301 24.43 -14.64 -47.89
CA GLN A 301 24.21 -13.81 -49.07
C GLN A 301 25.17 -14.30 -50.15
N GLU A 302 24.63 -14.67 -51.32
CA GLU A 302 25.42 -15.18 -52.46
C GLU A 302 26.37 -16.33 -52.08
N GLY A 303 25.92 -17.21 -51.18
CA GLY A 303 26.69 -18.38 -50.74
C GLY A 303 27.72 -18.10 -49.63
N ASN A 304 27.92 -16.85 -49.22
CA ASN A 304 28.80 -16.47 -48.12
C ASN A 304 28.03 -16.19 -46.83
N LEU A 305 28.59 -16.55 -45.67
CA LEU A 305 28.03 -16.15 -44.38
C LEU A 305 28.04 -14.62 -44.27
N TYR A 306 26.87 -14.03 -44.13
CA TYR A 306 26.66 -12.59 -44.16
C TYR A 306 26.21 -12.04 -42.79
N SER A 307 25.20 -12.66 -42.19
CA SER A 307 24.61 -12.18 -40.93
C SER A 307 24.09 -13.32 -40.06
N TYR A 308 23.64 -12.98 -38.85
CA TYR A 308 23.05 -13.91 -37.89
C TYR A 308 21.61 -13.51 -37.55
N LEU A 309 20.73 -14.50 -37.46
CA LEU A 309 19.35 -14.34 -36.97
C LEU A 309 19.25 -14.97 -35.58
N CYS A 310 18.79 -14.21 -34.58
CA CYS A 310 18.52 -14.76 -33.25
C CYS A 310 17.03 -15.06 -33.10
N VAL A 311 16.68 -16.30 -32.74
CA VAL A 311 15.30 -16.73 -32.51
C VAL A 311 15.16 -17.29 -31.11
N ILE A 312 14.17 -16.81 -30.36
CA ILE A 312 13.89 -17.25 -29.00
C ILE A 312 12.49 -17.87 -28.96
N LYS A 313 12.43 -19.18 -28.71
CA LYS A 313 11.18 -19.91 -28.44
C LYS A 313 10.87 -19.82 -26.95
N VAL A 314 9.67 -19.37 -26.60
CA VAL A 314 9.21 -19.22 -25.21
C VAL A 314 7.98 -20.08 -24.98
N GLU A 315 7.99 -20.88 -23.91
CA GLU A 315 6.83 -21.64 -23.51
C GLU A 315 5.91 -20.83 -22.57
N PRO A 316 4.59 -21.08 -22.58
CA PRO A 316 3.69 -20.42 -21.65
C PRO A 316 4.03 -20.77 -20.19
N PHE A 317 4.01 -19.74 -19.33
CA PHE A 317 4.34 -19.85 -17.93
C PHE A 317 3.09 -20.04 -17.07
N CYS A 318 3.23 -20.83 -15.98
CA CYS A 318 2.08 -21.21 -15.15
C CYS A 318 1.48 -20.02 -14.41
N CYS A 319 2.29 -19.07 -13.97
CA CYS A 319 1.89 -17.93 -13.14
C CYS A 319 2.18 -16.61 -13.86
N ALA A 320 3.04 -15.76 -13.30
CA ALA A 320 3.36 -14.43 -13.84
C ALA A 320 4.87 -14.25 -14.05
N VAL A 321 5.25 -13.67 -15.19
CA VAL A 321 6.61 -13.28 -15.55
C VAL A 321 6.64 -11.79 -15.80
N PHE A 322 7.52 -11.08 -15.12
CA PHE A 322 7.70 -9.65 -15.25
C PHE A 322 8.91 -9.35 -16.14
N SER A 323 8.86 -8.22 -16.84
CA SER A 323 10.01 -7.69 -17.58
C SER A 323 11.09 -7.15 -16.62
N GLU A 324 10.67 -6.52 -15.54
CA GLU A 324 11.51 -5.99 -14.47
C GLU A 324 10.69 -5.92 -13.16
N ALA A 325 11.30 -5.45 -12.06
CA ALA A 325 10.54 -5.23 -10.83
C ALA A 325 9.44 -4.18 -11.08
N PRO A 326 8.21 -4.37 -10.56
CA PRO A 326 7.15 -3.38 -10.67
C PRO A 326 7.59 -2.01 -10.14
N ILE A 327 7.22 -0.96 -10.87
CA ILE A 327 7.57 0.41 -10.52
C ILE A 327 6.51 0.95 -9.57
N SER A 328 6.67 0.65 -8.28
CA SER A 328 5.77 1.07 -7.20
C SER A 328 6.56 1.29 -5.90
N TRP A 329 6.09 2.21 -5.06
CA TRP A 329 6.78 2.63 -3.85
C TRP A 329 5.85 2.67 -2.65
N MET A 330 6.46 2.63 -1.47
CA MET A 330 5.80 2.74 -0.17
C MET A 330 6.70 3.50 0.81
N VAL A 331 6.13 3.86 1.95
CA VAL A 331 6.87 4.45 3.07
C VAL A 331 6.95 3.47 4.23
N ASP A 332 8.16 3.27 4.73
CA ASP A 332 8.48 2.42 5.87
C ASP A 332 9.07 3.21 7.05
N LYS A 333 8.91 2.65 8.25
CA LYS A 333 9.42 3.22 9.50
C LYS A 333 10.94 3.20 9.63
N GLU A 334 11.68 2.42 8.86
CA GLU A 334 13.15 2.41 8.93
C GLU A 334 13.77 2.88 7.62
N LYS A 335 13.21 2.44 6.50
CA LYS A 335 13.79 2.66 5.17
C LYS A 335 13.40 3.99 4.51
N GLY A 336 12.42 4.71 5.08
CA GLY A 336 11.83 5.88 4.41
C GLY A 336 11.05 5.47 3.16
N VAL A 337 11.23 6.18 2.05
CA VAL A 337 10.60 5.79 0.77
C VAL A 337 11.40 4.67 0.12
N TYR A 338 10.77 3.52 -0.11
CA TYR A 338 11.40 2.35 -0.73
C TYR A 338 10.57 1.80 -1.89
N THR A 339 11.24 1.11 -2.81
CA THR A 339 10.61 0.43 -3.94
C THR A 339 10.11 -0.94 -3.52
N LEU A 340 8.88 -1.29 -3.90
CA LEU A 340 8.33 -2.63 -3.68
C LEU A 340 9.07 -3.66 -4.53
N ASN A 341 9.44 -4.79 -3.93
CA ASN A 341 9.90 -5.92 -4.72
C ASN A 341 8.70 -6.67 -5.36
N THR A 342 8.96 -7.52 -6.35
CA THR A 342 7.91 -8.23 -7.09
C THR A 342 7.02 -9.09 -6.19
N GLU A 343 7.59 -9.75 -5.18
CA GLU A 343 6.84 -10.61 -4.26
C GLU A 343 5.87 -9.79 -3.39
N GLU A 344 6.36 -8.72 -2.76
CA GLU A 344 5.56 -7.80 -1.96
C GLU A 344 4.46 -7.16 -2.82
N TRP A 345 4.82 -6.68 -4.01
CA TRP A 345 3.87 -6.04 -4.93
C TRP A 345 2.74 -6.97 -5.32
N VAL A 346 3.03 -8.21 -5.77
CA VAL A 346 1.98 -9.15 -6.16
C VAL A 346 1.10 -9.51 -4.96
N ARG A 347 1.70 -9.78 -3.80
CA ARG A 347 0.93 -10.12 -2.58
C ARG A 347 -0.05 -9.02 -2.24
N MET A 348 0.39 -7.77 -2.20
CA MET A 348 -0.48 -6.62 -1.93
C MET A 348 -1.51 -6.40 -3.03
N MET A 349 -1.13 -6.55 -4.30
CA MET A 349 -1.99 -6.32 -5.46
C MET A 349 -3.19 -7.26 -5.48
N VAL A 350 -3.00 -8.54 -5.17
CA VAL A 350 -4.06 -9.57 -5.18
C VAL A 350 -4.39 -10.14 -3.80
N ASP A 351 -4.09 -9.39 -2.75
CA ASP A 351 -4.55 -9.74 -1.41
C ASP A 351 -6.07 -9.60 -1.38
N VAL A 352 -6.73 -10.75 -1.43
CA VAL A 352 -8.17 -10.87 -1.24
C VAL A 352 -8.25 -11.62 0.06
N GLY A 353 -8.86 -11.01 1.07
CA GLY A 353 -8.97 -11.60 2.40
C GLY A 353 -9.55 -13.04 2.34
N PRO A 354 -9.58 -13.73 3.48
CA PRO A 354 -10.01 -15.13 3.54
C PRO A 354 -11.48 -15.34 3.10
N GLU A 355 -12.25 -14.26 2.92
CA GLU A 355 -13.57 -14.19 2.27
C GLU A 355 -13.65 -15.01 0.97
N ALA A 356 -12.60 -14.99 0.15
CA ALA A 356 -12.56 -15.72 -1.13
C ALA A 356 -12.04 -17.16 -1.02
N ALA A 357 -11.68 -17.63 0.19
CA ALA A 357 -10.98 -18.90 0.39
C ALA A 357 -11.68 -19.87 1.34
N SER A 358 -12.50 -19.40 2.29
CA SER A 358 -13.13 -20.30 3.27
C SER A 358 -14.62 -19.99 3.46
N ASN A 359 -15.48 -20.84 2.87
CA ASN A 359 -16.91 -20.85 3.19
C ASN A 359 -17.14 -21.06 4.70
N ASP A 360 -16.22 -21.72 5.41
CA ASP A 360 -16.32 -22.01 6.84
C ASP A 360 -16.25 -20.78 7.74
N LEU A 361 -15.45 -19.75 7.41
CA LEU A 361 -15.40 -18.52 8.21
C LEU A 361 -16.74 -17.78 8.17
N SER A 362 -17.36 -17.73 7.00
CA SER A 362 -18.63 -17.02 6.80
C SER A 362 -19.79 -17.66 7.56
N ARG A 363 -19.64 -18.91 8.03
CA ARG A 363 -20.65 -19.59 8.85
C ARG A 363 -20.71 -19.01 10.25
N ASP A 364 -19.56 -18.85 10.89
CA ASP A 364 -19.45 -18.57 12.33
C ASP A 364 -19.06 -17.10 12.62
N PHE A 365 -18.55 -16.38 11.61
CA PHE A 365 -18.11 -14.98 11.70
C PHE A 365 -18.81 -14.07 10.70
N GLU A 366 -18.86 -12.78 11.04
CA GLU A 366 -19.36 -11.69 10.22
C GLU A 366 -18.23 -10.70 9.92
N CYS A 367 -18.12 -10.25 8.66
CA CYS A 367 -17.09 -9.30 8.24
C CYS A 367 -17.44 -7.89 8.72
N GLN A 368 -16.50 -7.27 9.42
CA GLN A 368 -16.58 -5.90 9.93
C GLN A 368 -15.80 -4.93 9.04
N LEU A 369 -14.71 -5.40 8.42
CA LEU A 369 -13.92 -4.65 7.45
C LEU A 369 -13.37 -5.60 6.38
N SER A 370 -13.82 -5.42 5.14
CA SER A 370 -13.29 -6.15 3.98
C SER A 370 -12.10 -5.43 3.37
N LEU A 371 -11.24 -6.17 2.67
CA LEU A 371 -10.09 -5.62 1.96
C LEU A 371 -10.43 -4.99 0.61
N SER A 372 -11.63 -5.22 0.05
CA SER A 372 -12.02 -4.75 -1.28
C SER A 372 -11.88 -3.24 -1.44
N ASP A 373 -12.33 -2.50 -0.43
CA ASP A 373 -12.46 -1.04 -0.44
C ASP A 373 -11.52 -0.35 0.55
N SER A 374 -10.68 -1.15 1.24
CA SER A 374 -9.83 -0.68 2.31
C SER A 374 -8.44 -0.26 1.83
N PRO A 375 -7.81 0.72 2.51
CA PRO A 375 -6.42 1.09 2.29
C PRO A 375 -5.44 -0.09 2.26
N PRO A 376 -4.35 -0.02 1.48
CA PRO A 376 -3.45 -1.14 1.19
C PRO A 376 -2.99 -1.96 2.39
N HIS A 377 -2.70 -1.29 3.51
CA HIS A 377 -2.19 -1.93 4.72
C HIS A 377 -3.26 -2.60 5.59
N CYS A 378 -4.55 -2.42 5.29
CA CYS A 378 -5.62 -3.00 6.09
C CYS A 378 -5.55 -4.51 6.15
N ARG A 379 -6.07 -5.04 7.27
CA ARG A 379 -6.33 -6.46 7.48
C ARG A 379 -7.84 -6.66 7.55
N PRO A 380 -8.33 -7.83 7.12
CA PRO A 380 -9.75 -8.13 7.25
C PRO A 380 -10.09 -8.25 8.73
N VAL A 381 -11.23 -7.67 9.11
CA VAL A 381 -11.71 -7.65 10.50
C VAL A 381 -13.01 -8.41 10.57
N TYR A 382 -13.15 -9.30 11.54
CA TYR A 382 -14.36 -10.07 11.77
C TYR A 382 -14.87 -9.95 13.20
N SER A 383 -16.14 -10.26 13.40
CA SER A 383 -16.71 -10.56 14.71
C SER A 383 -17.39 -11.92 14.65
N LYS A 384 -17.54 -12.58 15.80
CA LYS A 384 -18.34 -13.81 15.85
C LYS A 384 -19.82 -13.43 15.66
N LYS A 385 -20.55 -14.20 14.86
CA LYS A 385 -21.98 -13.95 14.68
C LYS A 385 -22.74 -13.94 16.00
N GLY A 386 -23.67 -13.01 16.13
CA GLY A 386 -24.44 -12.77 17.35
C GLY A 386 -23.73 -11.89 18.38
N LEU A 387 -22.51 -11.44 18.12
CA LEU A 387 -21.89 -10.31 18.84
C LEU A 387 -22.16 -9.00 18.10
N GLU A 388 -21.92 -7.87 18.78
CA GLU A 388 -22.20 -6.54 18.23
C GLU A 388 -21.38 -6.26 16.95
N HIS A 389 -22.03 -5.66 15.95
CA HIS A 389 -21.34 -5.17 14.76
C HIS A 389 -20.63 -3.84 15.08
N LYS A 390 -19.62 -3.44 14.29
CA LYS A 390 -18.85 -2.19 14.51
C LYS A 390 -19.73 -0.94 14.59
N VAL A 391 -20.86 -0.96 13.87
CA VAL A 391 -21.85 0.13 13.86
C VAL A 391 -22.57 0.20 15.20
N ASP A 392 -22.99 -0.95 15.73
CA ASP A 392 -23.66 -1.04 17.03
C ASP A 392 -22.68 -0.63 18.15
N LEU A 393 -21.43 -1.11 18.08
CA LEU A 393 -20.37 -0.73 19.00
C LEU A 393 -20.08 0.79 18.94
N GLN A 394 -20.07 1.38 17.74
CA GLN A 394 -19.91 2.83 17.58
C GLN A 394 -21.07 3.59 18.22
N GLN A 395 -22.31 3.15 18.00
CA GLN A 395 -23.48 3.79 18.60
C GLN A 395 -23.51 3.65 20.12
N HIS A 396 -23.03 2.53 20.65
CA HIS A 396 -22.98 2.27 22.08
C HIS A 396 -21.87 3.06 22.79
N LEU A 397 -20.66 3.10 22.21
CA LEU A 397 -19.47 3.68 22.84
C LEU A 397 -19.24 5.16 22.48
N PHE A 398 -19.60 5.55 21.26
CA PHE A 398 -19.25 6.84 20.66
C PHE A 398 -20.46 7.47 19.94
N GLN A 399 -21.61 7.52 20.63
CA GLN A 399 -22.84 8.07 20.05
C GLN A 399 -22.68 9.56 19.69
N VAL A 400 -22.96 9.91 18.43
CA VAL A 400 -23.06 11.30 17.98
C VAL A 400 -24.54 11.71 18.00
N SER A 401 -24.85 12.87 18.57
CA SER A 401 -26.19 13.44 18.55
C SER A 401 -26.19 14.77 17.79
N PRO A 402 -27.25 15.07 17.01
CA PRO A 402 -27.39 16.38 16.39
C PRO A 402 -27.37 17.50 17.44
N ASP A 403 -26.76 18.62 17.09
CA ASP A 403 -26.81 19.89 17.84
C ASP A 403 -26.32 19.84 19.29
N CYS A 404 -25.47 18.86 19.64
CA CYS A 404 -24.86 18.79 20.95
C CYS A 404 -23.43 18.25 20.90
N LEU A 405 -22.56 18.82 21.74
CA LEU A 405 -21.21 18.33 22.00
C LEU A 405 -21.24 17.44 23.25
N LYS A 406 -20.95 16.14 23.08
CA LYS A 406 -20.92 15.17 24.20
C LYS A 406 -19.51 14.87 24.67
N TYR A 407 -19.39 14.45 25.93
CA TYR A 407 -18.15 14.01 26.56
C TYR A 407 -18.24 12.50 26.82
N THR A 408 -17.24 11.73 26.40
CA THR A 408 -17.22 10.29 26.67
C THR A 408 -15.81 9.81 27.07
N PRO A 409 -15.67 8.92 28.06
CA PRO A 409 -16.70 8.51 29.01
C PRO A 409 -17.05 9.63 30.01
N GLU A 410 -18.34 9.83 30.30
CA GLU A 410 -18.82 10.84 31.27
C GLU A 410 -18.24 10.64 32.68
N SER A 411 -18.02 9.37 33.06
CA SER A 411 -17.42 9.00 34.35
C SER A 411 -15.98 9.48 34.47
N LEU A 412 -15.18 9.35 33.39
CA LEU A 412 -13.80 9.85 33.36
C LEU A 412 -13.76 11.37 33.35
N TRP A 413 -14.65 12.02 32.59
CA TRP A 413 -14.77 13.48 32.58
C TRP A 413 -15.04 14.03 33.99
N SER A 414 -16.08 13.51 34.65
CA SER A 414 -16.47 13.91 35.99
C SER A 414 -15.34 13.70 37.00
N GLU A 415 -14.63 12.57 36.86
CA GLU A 415 -13.49 12.27 37.73
C GLU A 415 -12.33 13.26 37.52
N LEU A 416 -11.95 13.54 36.27
CA LEU A 416 -10.84 14.45 35.96
C LEU A 416 -11.15 15.88 36.40
N CYS A 417 -12.38 16.37 36.19
CA CYS A 417 -12.79 17.69 36.69
C CYS A 417 -12.77 17.75 38.23
N SER A 418 -13.13 16.67 38.92
CA SER A 418 -13.04 16.62 40.38
C SER A 418 -11.60 16.63 40.91
N GLN A 419 -10.64 16.13 40.11
CA GLN A 419 -9.21 16.12 40.45
C GLN A 419 -8.51 17.43 40.09
N HIS A 420 -9.02 18.14 39.08
CA HIS A 420 -8.38 19.31 38.49
C HIS A 420 -9.41 20.43 38.26
N GLU A 421 -9.55 21.32 39.25
CA GLU A 421 -10.57 22.39 39.29
C GLU A 421 -10.59 23.28 38.03
N ARG A 422 -9.44 23.52 37.39
CA ARG A 422 -9.32 24.38 36.19
C ARG A 422 -9.55 23.65 34.86
N LEU A 423 -9.69 22.33 34.88
CA LEU A 423 -9.75 21.53 33.65
C LEU A 423 -10.99 21.85 32.82
N GLU A 424 -12.15 21.95 33.48
CA GLU A 424 -13.42 22.21 32.82
C GLU A 424 -13.40 23.56 32.08
N ASP A 425 -12.95 24.62 32.75
CA ASP A 425 -12.83 25.95 32.14
C ASP A 425 -11.85 25.96 30.97
N LEU A 426 -10.70 25.31 31.12
CA LEU A 426 -9.66 25.24 30.09
C LEU A 426 -10.16 24.53 28.83
N VAL A 427 -10.79 23.36 28.98
CA VAL A 427 -11.33 22.59 27.86
C VAL A 427 -12.50 23.35 27.22
N ASN A 428 -13.43 23.86 28.02
CA ASN A 428 -14.58 24.64 27.53
C ASN A 428 -14.14 25.85 26.70
N GLN A 429 -13.08 26.55 27.10
CA GLN A 429 -12.54 27.68 26.31
C GLN A 429 -12.09 27.25 24.90
N GLN A 430 -11.51 26.06 24.76
CA GLN A 430 -11.02 25.55 23.47
C GLN A 430 -12.13 25.04 22.56
N ILE A 431 -13.20 24.49 23.13
CA ILE A 431 -14.26 23.81 22.36
C ILE A 431 -15.55 24.64 22.17
N ARG A 432 -15.62 25.84 22.76
CA ARG A 432 -16.77 26.78 22.65
C ARG A 432 -17.24 27.06 21.23
N SER A 433 -16.35 26.97 20.24
CA SER A 433 -16.68 27.21 18.83
C SER A 433 -17.44 26.05 18.16
N PHE A 434 -17.56 24.88 18.80
CA PHE A 434 -18.18 23.70 18.22
C PHE A 434 -19.56 23.44 18.82
N SER A 435 -20.56 23.30 17.96
CA SER A 435 -21.96 23.04 18.36
C SER A 435 -22.36 21.56 18.29
N CYS A 436 -21.65 20.75 17.50
CA CYS A 436 -22.00 19.36 17.22
C CYS A 436 -20.73 18.51 17.18
N GLY A 437 -20.64 17.49 18.04
CA GLY A 437 -19.43 16.69 18.14
C GLY A 437 -19.38 15.71 19.30
N LEU A 438 -18.23 15.07 19.43
CA LEU A 438 -17.88 14.19 20.52
C LEU A 438 -16.45 14.50 20.99
N LEU A 439 -16.28 14.70 22.30
CA LEU A 439 -14.97 14.77 22.96
C LEU A 439 -14.70 13.44 23.66
N ILE A 440 -13.74 12.68 23.14
CA ILE A 440 -13.38 11.35 23.64
C ILE A 440 -12.15 11.46 24.53
N LEU A 441 -12.34 11.27 25.82
CA LEU A 441 -11.31 11.35 26.84
C LEU A 441 -10.63 10.00 27.07
N SER A 442 -9.31 10.05 27.21
CA SER A 442 -8.48 8.97 27.75
C SER A 442 -7.46 9.55 28.71
N ARG A 443 -7.02 8.74 29.68
CA ARG A 443 -5.86 9.13 30.51
C ARG A 443 -4.58 9.20 29.69
N SER A 444 -4.47 8.35 28.67
CA SER A 444 -3.38 8.39 27.72
C SER A 444 -3.84 7.74 26.43
N TRP A 445 -4.08 8.58 25.42
CA TRP A 445 -4.36 8.10 24.07
C TRP A 445 -3.16 7.36 23.50
N ALA A 446 -1.93 7.67 23.94
CA ALA A 446 -0.74 6.91 23.58
C ALA A 446 -0.88 5.44 24.02
N VAL A 447 -1.26 5.19 25.28
CA VAL A 447 -1.45 3.82 25.81
C VAL A 447 -2.53 3.06 25.06
N ASP A 448 -3.68 3.69 24.80
CA ASP A 448 -4.78 3.06 24.05
C ASP A 448 -4.40 2.79 22.58
N LEU A 449 -3.38 3.47 22.06
CA LEU A 449 -2.78 3.23 20.74
C LEU A 449 -1.53 2.33 20.81
N ASN A 450 -1.29 1.63 21.92
CA ASN A 450 -0.15 0.76 22.17
C ASN A 450 1.22 1.47 22.09
N LEU A 451 1.27 2.71 22.57
CA LEU A 451 2.50 3.46 22.81
C LEU A 451 2.72 3.62 24.32
N GLU A 452 3.94 3.94 24.70
CA GLU A 452 4.28 4.22 26.09
C GLU A 452 3.59 5.50 26.62
N GLU A 453 3.12 5.43 27.87
CA GLU A 453 2.54 6.56 28.60
C GLU A 453 3.58 7.66 28.83
N LYS A 454 3.12 8.88 29.09
CA LYS A 454 3.98 9.98 29.54
C LYS A 454 3.44 10.51 30.87
N GLN A 455 4.30 10.53 31.89
CA GLN A 455 3.87 10.77 33.27
C GLN A 455 3.37 12.20 33.52
N GLU A 456 3.86 13.18 32.75
CA GLU A 456 3.49 14.59 32.86
C GLU A 456 2.09 14.91 32.27
N VAL A 457 1.53 13.98 31.49
CA VAL A 457 0.21 14.10 30.87
C VAL A 457 -0.87 13.70 31.87
N ILE A 458 -1.82 14.60 32.11
CA ILE A 458 -2.99 14.32 32.97
C ILE A 458 -4.00 13.46 32.22
N CYS A 459 -4.32 13.91 31.01
CA CYS A 459 -5.21 13.22 30.09
C CYS A 459 -5.03 13.72 28.66
N ASP A 460 -5.54 12.94 27.73
CA ASP A 460 -5.66 13.29 26.33
C ASP A 460 -7.17 13.32 25.96
N ALA A 461 -7.57 14.26 25.10
CA ALA A 461 -8.93 14.38 24.62
C ALA A 461 -8.97 14.52 23.10
N LEU A 462 -9.65 13.59 22.43
CA LEU A 462 -9.85 13.61 20.98
C LEU A 462 -11.20 14.25 20.66
N LEU A 463 -11.18 15.41 20.02
CA LEU A 463 -12.37 16.08 19.51
C LEU A 463 -12.65 15.61 18.08
N ILE A 464 -13.85 15.09 17.87
CA ILE A 464 -14.43 14.81 16.54
C ILE A 464 -15.68 15.68 16.43
N ALA A 465 -15.63 16.71 15.61
CA ALA A 465 -16.69 17.71 15.50
C ALA A 465 -17.01 18.04 14.04
N GLN A 466 -18.24 18.48 13.80
CA GLN A 466 -18.68 18.88 12.47
C GLN A 466 -17.93 20.14 11.99
N ASN A 467 -17.65 20.21 10.69
CA ASN A 467 -16.92 21.28 10.00
C ASN A 467 -15.49 21.52 10.54
N SER A 468 -14.91 20.52 11.19
CA SER A 468 -13.56 20.56 11.75
C SER A 468 -12.80 19.29 11.39
N PRO A 469 -11.47 19.34 11.23
CA PRO A 469 -10.67 18.13 11.30
C PRO A 469 -10.68 17.60 12.75
N PRO A 470 -10.39 16.31 12.98
CA PRO A 470 -10.13 15.77 14.31
C PRO A 470 -9.00 16.53 15.01
N ILE A 471 -9.18 16.83 16.29
CA ILE A 471 -8.18 17.55 17.10
C ILE A 471 -7.85 16.74 18.34
N LEU A 472 -6.58 16.38 18.51
CA LEU A 472 -6.06 15.76 19.72
C LEU A 472 -5.54 16.86 20.66
N TYR A 473 -6.17 16.99 21.81
CA TYR A 473 -5.71 17.79 22.92
C TYR A 473 -4.91 16.93 23.88
N THR A 474 -3.70 17.36 24.24
CA THR A 474 -2.91 16.78 25.33
C THR A 474 -2.89 17.78 26.48
N ILE A 475 -3.40 17.39 27.64
CA ILE A 475 -3.48 18.24 28.82
C ILE A 475 -2.36 17.87 29.79
N LEU A 476 -1.47 18.82 30.03
CA LEU A 476 -0.34 18.70 30.95
C LEU A 476 -0.65 19.34 32.30
N GLY A 477 -0.13 18.75 33.37
CA GLY A 477 -0.18 19.37 34.69
C GLY A 477 0.73 20.59 34.80
N GLU A 478 1.94 20.47 34.27
CA GLU A 478 2.95 21.53 34.24
C GLU A 478 3.48 21.72 32.81
N GLN A 479 4.23 22.80 32.56
CA GLN A 479 4.84 22.99 31.25
C GLN A 479 5.93 21.96 31.02
N ASP A 480 5.89 21.32 29.86
CA ASP A 480 6.90 20.35 29.43
C ASP A 480 7.23 20.56 27.96
N GLU A 481 8.52 20.77 27.68
CA GLU A 481 9.07 20.97 26.33
C GLU A 481 8.84 19.75 25.43
N GLN A 482 8.70 18.55 26.00
CA GLN A 482 8.42 17.32 25.26
C GLN A 482 6.93 17.04 25.06
N GLY A 483 6.04 17.84 25.65
CA GLY A 483 4.59 17.66 25.53
C GLY A 483 4.10 17.73 24.08
N GLN A 484 4.70 18.61 23.27
CA GLN A 484 4.37 18.73 21.85
C GLN A 484 4.81 17.51 21.05
N ASP A 485 6.02 16.98 21.28
CA ASP A 485 6.49 15.76 20.61
C ASP A 485 5.60 14.56 20.95
N TYR A 486 5.22 14.40 22.22
CA TYR A 486 4.26 13.38 22.65
C TYR A 486 2.93 13.51 21.90
N CYS A 487 2.34 14.71 21.89
CA CYS A 487 1.05 14.96 21.23
C CYS A 487 1.14 14.66 19.72
N THR A 488 2.22 15.12 19.06
CA THR A 488 2.48 14.86 17.65
C THR A 488 2.67 13.38 17.33
N ARG A 489 3.43 12.65 18.13
CA ARG A 489 3.62 11.20 17.97
C ARG A 489 2.32 10.41 18.15
N THR A 490 1.51 10.81 19.13
CA THR A 490 0.20 10.20 19.41
C THR A 490 -0.78 10.48 18.27
N ALA A 491 -0.87 11.72 17.80
CA ALA A 491 -1.71 12.11 16.66
C ALA A 491 -1.29 11.41 15.36
N PHE A 492 0.02 11.34 15.07
CA PHE A 492 0.55 10.58 13.94
C PHE A 492 0.12 9.12 14.00
N THR A 493 0.29 8.47 15.15
CA THR A 493 -0.07 7.06 15.35
C THR A 493 -1.57 6.84 15.21
N LEU A 494 -2.38 7.74 15.76
CA LEU A 494 -3.83 7.72 15.63
C LEU A 494 -4.25 7.81 14.16
N LYS A 495 -3.76 8.81 13.43
CA LYS A 495 -4.05 8.98 12.00
C LYS A 495 -3.68 7.74 11.19
N GLN A 496 -2.48 7.20 11.41
CA GLN A 496 -2.01 6.01 10.71
C GLN A 496 -2.87 4.78 11.03
N LYS A 497 -3.28 4.59 12.29
CA LYS A 497 -4.17 3.49 12.68
C LYS A 497 -5.59 3.65 12.12
N LEU A 498 -6.15 4.86 12.12
CA LEU A 498 -7.48 5.12 11.54
C LEU A 498 -7.56 4.67 10.08
N VAL A 499 -6.52 4.96 9.29
CA VAL A 499 -6.48 4.59 7.87
C VAL A 499 -6.06 3.12 7.68
N ASN A 500 -4.93 2.71 8.25
CA ASN A 500 -4.31 1.41 7.94
C ASN A 500 -4.84 0.23 8.76
N THR A 501 -5.55 0.49 9.87
CA THR A 501 -6.17 -0.54 10.72
C THR A 501 -7.69 -0.40 10.72
N GLY A 502 -8.18 0.82 10.93
CA GLY A 502 -9.61 1.14 10.95
C GLY A 502 -10.26 1.14 9.57
N GLY A 503 -9.46 1.22 8.49
CA GLY A 503 -9.96 1.22 7.12
C GLY A 503 -10.67 2.50 6.71
N TYR A 504 -10.41 3.62 7.39
CA TYR A 504 -11.01 4.90 7.01
C TYR A 504 -10.55 5.31 5.61
N THR A 505 -11.51 5.52 4.71
CA THR A 505 -11.27 5.85 3.30
C THR A 505 -11.44 7.33 3.00
N GLY A 506 -11.84 8.17 3.95
CA GLY A 506 -11.95 9.62 3.78
C GLY A 506 -10.59 10.33 3.85
N ARG A 507 -10.59 11.66 3.63
CA ARG A 507 -9.43 12.50 3.93
C ARG A 507 -9.38 12.71 5.44
N VAL A 508 -8.23 12.44 6.07
CA VAL A 508 -8.08 12.60 7.51
C VAL A 508 -6.70 13.13 7.86
N CYS A 509 -6.69 14.10 8.75
CA CYS A 509 -5.54 14.54 9.52
C CYS A 509 -5.94 14.59 11.00
N VAL A 510 -4.98 14.67 11.90
CA VAL A 510 -5.24 14.88 13.33
C VAL A 510 -4.44 16.11 13.76
N MET A 511 -5.14 17.20 14.06
CA MET A 511 -4.52 18.42 14.55
C MET A 511 -4.09 18.21 16.00
N THR A 512 -2.96 18.79 16.40
CA THR A 512 -2.41 18.64 17.75
C THR A 512 -2.53 19.96 18.51
N LYS A 513 -2.99 19.90 19.75
CA LYS A 513 -2.98 21.04 20.67
C LYS A 513 -2.53 20.61 22.05
N VAL A 514 -1.53 21.29 22.59
CA VAL A 514 -1.04 21.06 23.97
C VAL A 514 -1.57 22.17 24.86
N LEU A 515 -2.20 21.78 25.97
CA LEU A 515 -2.75 22.68 26.97
C LEU A 515 -2.07 22.41 28.31
N CYS A 516 -1.84 23.46 29.10
CA CYS A 516 -1.17 23.36 30.40
C CYS A 516 -2.04 23.99 31.49
N LEU A 517 -2.33 23.25 32.57
CA LEU A 517 -3.19 23.73 33.66
C LEU A 517 -2.52 24.81 34.53
N SER A 518 -1.20 24.77 34.70
CA SER A 518 -0.47 25.69 35.57
C SER A 518 -0.21 27.06 34.95
N SER A 519 -0.37 27.20 33.64
CA SER A 519 -0.11 28.46 32.93
C SER A 519 -1.21 29.49 33.23
N GLN A 520 -0.86 30.60 33.87
CA GLN A 520 -1.79 31.72 34.14
C GLN A 520 -2.18 32.49 32.87
N ASN A 521 -1.40 32.35 31.79
CA ASN A 521 -1.71 32.87 30.47
C ASN A 521 -1.99 31.68 29.55
N ASN A 522 -3.15 31.68 28.88
CA ASN A 522 -3.60 30.70 27.88
C ASN A 522 -2.75 30.71 26.59
N ILE A 523 -1.45 30.94 26.70
CA ILE A 523 -0.54 30.91 25.56
C ILE A 523 -0.30 29.44 25.26
N GLU A 524 -0.76 29.00 24.08
CA GLU A 524 -0.38 27.71 23.49
C GLU A 524 1.14 27.54 23.70
N THR A 525 1.53 26.51 24.46
CA THR A 525 2.94 26.25 24.78
C THR A 525 3.68 26.05 23.46
N SER A 526 4.39 27.09 23.03
CA SER A 526 5.10 27.16 21.76
C SER A 526 6.43 26.42 21.93
N GLY A 527 6.35 25.10 22.08
CA GLY A 527 7.49 24.21 22.09
C GLY A 527 7.92 23.87 20.66
N SER A 528 9.05 24.44 20.22
CA SER A 528 9.92 23.95 19.14
C SER A 528 9.29 23.57 17.77
N SER A 529 9.29 24.57 16.88
CA SER A 529 9.99 24.59 15.56
C SER A 529 9.42 23.92 14.31
N VAL A 530 8.10 23.70 14.22
CA VAL A 530 7.49 23.33 12.93
C VAL A 530 6.21 24.13 12.67
N SER A 531 6.20 24.94 11.60
CA SER A 531 5.00 25.67 11.17
C SER A 531 3.84 24.70 10.94
N PRO A 532 2.64 24.95 11.53
CA PRO A 532 1.50 24.08 11.34
C PRO A 532 1.15 24.00 9.85
N ILE A 533 0.90 22.78 9.38
CA ILE A 533 0.41 22.56 8.02
C ILE A 533 -1.04 23.00 7.98
N ASP A 534 -1.33 23.95 7.09
CA ASP A 534 -2.68 24.45 6.90
C ASP A 534 -3.45 23.55 5.92
N TYR A 535 -4.15 22.55 6.46
CA TYR A 535 -4.90 21.57 5.67
C TYR A 535 -6.05 22.21 4.87
N PRO A 536 -6.41 21.69 3.68
CA PRO A 536 -7.60 22.13 2.96
C PRO A 536 -8.89 21.83 3.73
N SER A 537 -9.95 22.59 3.46
CA SER A 537 -11.26 22.41 4.11
C SER A 537 -11.90 21.04 3.84
N SER A 538 -11.45 20.30 2.83
CA SER A 538 -11.87 18.93 2.54
C SER A 538 -11.43 17.90 3.57
N TYR A 539 -10.53 18.27 4.48
CA TYR A 539 -10.14 17.46 5.64
C TYR A 539 -11.07 17.67 6.85
N ASN A 540 -12.02 18.60 6.75
CA ASN A 540 -13.03 18.82 7.76
C ASN A 540 -14.17 17.80 7.59
N LEU A 541 -14.67 17.28 8.70
CA LEU A 541 -15.82 16.38 8.69
C LEU A 541 -17.09 17.18 8.41
N ALA A 542 -17.62 17.12 7.19
CA ALA A 542 -18.69 18.03 6.74
C ALA A 542 -20.04 17.74 7.42
N ASN A 543 -20.29 16.49 7.81
CA ASN A 543 -21.59 16.02 8.28
C ASN A 543 -21.46 14.88 9.31
N ILE A 544 -22.58 14.54 9.94
CA ILE A 544 -22.65 13.48 10.97
C ILE A 544 -22.27 12.10 10.39
N GLN A 545 -22.56 11.84 9.11
CA GLN A 545 -22.20 10.55 8.49
C GLN A 545 -20.68 10.39 8.43
N GLU A 546 -19.95 11.41 7.99
CA GLU A 546 -18.48 11.37 7.96
C GLU A 546 -17.88 11.20 9.36
N MET A 547 -18.49 11.82 10.38
CA MET A 547 -18.10 11.60 11.78
C MET A 547 -18.34 10.15 12.21
N GLN A 548 -19.50 9.58 11.88
CA GLN A 548 -19.83 8.18 12.19
C GLN A 548 -18.89 7.21 11.48
N ASP A 549 -18.56 7.46 10.21
CA ASP A 549 -17.62 6.63 9.44
C ASP A 549 -16.22 6.65 10.07
N LEU A 550 -15.76 7.83 10.51
CA LEU A 550 -14.50 7.96 11.24
C LEU A 550 -14.54 7.25 12.60
N LEU A 551 -15.65 7.37 13.33
CA LEU A 551 -15.84 6.71 14.63
C LEU A 551 -15.95 5.18 14.49
N GLN A 552 -16.52 4.66 13.42
CA GLN A 552 -16.51 3.21 13.13
C GLN A 552 -15.08 2.71 12.86
N ALA A 553 -14.28 3.48 12.12
CA ALA A 553 -12.86 3.18 11.97
C ALA A 553 -12.13 3.22 13.32
N LEU A 554 -12.47 4.19 14.18
CA LEU A 554 -11.92 4.29 15.53
C LEU A 554 -12.30 3.10 16.42
N VAL A 555 -13.55 2.60 16.33
CA VAL A 555 -13.98 1.37 17.02
C VAL A 555 -13.06 0.21 16.64
N ILE A 556 -12.79 0.02 15.34
CA ILE A 556 -11.86 -1.03 14.90
C ILE A 556 -10.47 -0.78 15.49
N VAL A 557 -9.96 0.45 15.46
CA VAL A 557 -8.63 0.80 16.02
C VAL A 557 -8.50 0.44 17.50
N LEU A 558 -9.53 0.73 18.29
CA LEU A 558 -9.49 0.52 19.75
C LEU A 558 -9.83 -0.91 20.16
N LEU A 559 -10.74 -1.58 19.44
CA LEU A 559 -11.30 -2.88 19.84
C LEU A 559 -10.69 -4.06 19.08
N ASN A 560 -9.78 -3.86 18.12
CA ASN A 560 -9.18 -4.98 17.39
C ASN A 560 -8.18 -5.80 18.25
N PHE A 561 -8.10 -7.09 17.94
CA PHE A 561 -7.01 -7.98 18.36
C PHE A 561 -6.72 -9.00 17.27
N ARG A 562 -5.49 -9.53 17.24
CA ARG A 562 -5.11 -10.58 16.28
C ARG A 562 -5.89 -11.87 16.59
N SER A 563 -6.56 -12.41 15.58
CA SER A 563 -7.29 -13.66 15.70
C SER A 563 -6.35 -14.85 15.75
N PHE A 564 -6.61 -15.82 16.64
CA PHE A 564 -5.90 -17.10 16.67
C PHE A 564 -6.16 -17.97 15.43
N LEU A 565 -7.18 -17.64 14.64
CA LEU A 565 -7.43 -18.29 13.36
C LEU A 565 -6.42 -17.86 12.27
N SER A 566 -5.68 -16.76 12.49
CA SER A 566 -4.71 -16.25 11.52
C SER A 566 -3.68 -17.31 11.13
N ASP A 567 -3.18 -18.04 12.13
CA ASP A 567 -2.13 -19.05 11.93
C ASP A 567 -2.67 -20.28 11.19
N GLN A 568 -3.94 -20.63 11.43
CA GLN A 568 -4.63 -21.72 10.72
C GLN A 568 -4.91 -21.35 9.25
N LEU A 569 -5.19 -20.08 8.98
CA LEU A 569 -5.57 -19.59 7.66
C LEU A 569 -4.39 -19.08 6.83
N GLY A 570 -3.19 -19.02 7.41
CA GLY A 570 -1.97 -18.54 6.75
C GLY A 570 -2.05 -17.06 6.33
N CYS A 571 -2.97 -16.29 6.90
CA CYS A 571 -3.14 -14.86 6.67
C CYS A 571 -3.53 -14.15 7.98
N GLU A 572 -3.08 -12.91 8.15
CA GLU A 572 -3.37 -12.14 9.35
C GLU A 572 -4.81 -11.61 9.32
N ILE A 573 -5.57 -11.93 10.37
CA ILE A 573 -6.96 -11.55 10.55
C ILE A 573 -7.13 -10.92 11.91
N LEU A 574 -7.95 -9.86 11.97
CA LEU A 574 -8.30 -9.20 13.21
C LEU A 574 -9.73 -9.56 13.63
N ASN A 575 -9.95 -9.63 14.94
CA ASN A 575 -11.28 -9.74 15.53
C ASN A 575 -11.60 -8.52 16.40
N LEU A 576 -12.89 -8.23 16.61
CA LEU A 576 -13.35 -7.18 17.52
C LEU A 576 -13.66 -7.71 18.92
N LEU A 577 -13.28 -6.94 19.93
CA LEU A 577 -13.77 -7.08 21.30
C LEU A 577 -15.24 -6.66 21.40
N THR A 578 -15.95 -7.17 22.39
CA THR A 578 -17.31 -6.71 22.75
C THR A 578 -17.27 -5.42 23.56
N ALA A 579 -18.40 -4.72 23.71
CA ALA A 579 -18.47 -3.52 24.55
C ALA A 579 -18.07 -3.80 26.00
N GLN A 580 -18.56 -4.91 26.58
CA GLN A 580 -18.22 -5.32 27.95
C GLN A 580 -16.71 -5.59 28.12
N GLN A 581 -16.09 -6.20 27.12
CA GLN A 581 -14.66 -6.46 27.11
C GLN A 581 -13.86 -5.15 27.06
N TYR A 582 -14.28 -4.21 26.22
CA TYR A 582 -13.67 -2.88 26.15
C TYR A 582 -13.83 -2.08 27.45
N GLU A 583 -14.99 -2.18 28.11
CA GLU A 583 -15.23 -1.53 29.41
C GLU A 583 -14.27 -2.04 30.50
N ILE A 584 -13.88 -3.33 30.45
CA ILE A 584 -12.86 -3.86 31.36
C ILE A 584 -11.49 -3.22 31.06
N LEU A 585 -11.14 -3.04 29.78
CA LEU A 585 -9.87 -2.44 29.35
C LEU A 585 -9.79 -0.93 29.59
N SER A 586 -10.92 -0.23 29.68
CA SER A 586 -10.97 1.22 29.91
C SER A 586 -10.77 1.59 31.38
N LYS A 587 -10.82 0.62 32.31
CA LYS A 587 -10.58 0.87 33.74
C LYS A 587 -9.15 1.35 34.01
N SER A 588 -9.01 2.26 34.98
CA SER A 588 -7.71 2.81 35.36
C SER A 588 -6.84 1.78 36.08
N LEU A 589 -5.72 1.42 35.46
CA LEU A 589 -4.71 0.53 36.04
C LEU A 589 -4.03 1.14 37.28
N ARG A 590 -4.02 2.47 37.42
CA ARG A 590 -3.43 3.16 38.58
C ARG A 590 -4.29 3.00 39.84
N LYS A 591 -5.61 2.87 39.68
CA LYS A 591 -6.56 2.62 40.77
C LYS A 591 -6.76 1.13 41.04
N THR A 592 -6.75 0.34 39.97
CA THR A 592 -7.02 -1.10 40.02
C THR A 592 -5.72 -1.85 39.75
N ARG A 593 -4.97 -2.12 40.82
CA ARG A 593 -3.68 -2.83 40.74
C ARG A 593 -3.81 -4.33 40.50
N GLU A 594 -5.00 -4.88 40.76
CA GLU A 594 -5.32 -6.29 40.57
C GLU A 594 -6.59 -6.39 39.74
N LEU A 595 -6.57 -7.23 38.70
CA LEU A 595 -7.76 -7.54 37.93
C LEU A 595 -7.98 -9.05 37.86
N PHE A 596 -9.16 -9.46 38.30
CA PHE A 596 -9.65 -10.82 38.18
C PHE A 596 -10.68 -10.89 37.06
N VAL A 597 -10.37 -11.64 36.00
CA VAL A 597 -11.27 -11.82 34.84
C VAL A 597 -11.92 -13.19 34.93
N HIS A 598 -13.16 -13.24 35.41
CA HIS A 598 -13.97 -14.45 35.47
C HIS A 598 -14.93 -14.56 34.27
N GLY A 599 -15.27 -15.78 33.88
CA GLY A 599 -16.19 -16.02 32.77
C GLY A 599 -16.15 -17.45 32.24
N LEU A 600 -17.16 -17.83 31.47
CA LEU A 600 -17.27 -19.17 30.89
C LEU A 600 -16.17 -19.44 29.84
N PRO A 601 -15.85 -20.71 29.54
CA PRO A 601 -14.97 -21.05 28.42
C PRO A 601 -15.41 -20.37 27.12
N GLY A 602 -14.45 -19.83 26.36
CA GLY A 602 -14.73 -19.14 25.10
C GLY A 602 -15.17 -17.67 25.22
N SER A 603 -15.28 -17.09 26.42
CA SER A 603 -15.68 -15.68 26.61
C SER A 603 -14.58 -14.64 26.31
N GLY A 604 -13.43 -15.06 25.75
CA GLY A 604 -12.32 -14.16 25.40
C GLY A 604 -11.44 -13.70 26.57
N LYS A 605 -11.52 -14.34 27.75
CA LYS A 605 -10.72 -13.95 28.95
C LYS A 605 -9.22 -13.84 28.67
N THR A 606 -8.68 -14.79 27.91
CA THR A 606 -7.26 -14.82 27.54
C THR A 606 -6.86 -13.59 26.73
N ILE A 607 -7.71 -13.16 25.79
CA ILE A 607 -7.49 -11.94 25.00
C ILE A 607 -7.48 -10.71 25.91
N ILE A 608 -8.42 -10.62 26.85
CA ILE A 608 -8.47 -9.51 27.82
C ILE A 608 -7.21 -9.47 28.68
N ALA A 609 -6.77 -10.62 29.18
CA ALA A 609 -5.53 -10.71 29.94
C ALA A 609 -4.32 -10.23 29.11
N MET A 610 -4.19 -10.70 27.86
CA MET A 610 -3.12 -10.27 26.96
C MET A 610 -3.13 -8.75 26.71
N LYS A 611 -4.30 -8.18 26.41
CA LYS A 611 -4.47 -6.74 26.20
C LYS A 611 -4.13 -5.92 27.45
N ILE A 612 -4.46 -6.43 28.64
CA ILE A 612 -4.11 -5.77 29.89
C ILE A 612 -2.61 -5.83 30.15
N MET A 613 -1.96 -6.96 29.87
CA MET A 613 -0.50 -7.04 30.01
C MET A 613 0.22 -6.06 29.08
N GLU A 614 -0.25 -5.92 27.84
CA GLU A 614 0.23 -4.87 26.91
C GLU A 614 0.01 -3.47 27.50
N LYS A 615 -1.17 -3.21 28.05
CA LYS A 615 -1.51 -1.92 28.67
C LYS A 615 -0.63 -1.62 29.90
N ILE A 616 -0.40 -2.60 30.77
CA ILE A 616 0.48 -2.50 31.95
C ILE A 616 1.90 -2.14 31.51
N ARG A 617 2.46 -2.84 30.51
CA ARG A 617 3.78 -2.54 29.97
C ARG A 617 3.88 -1.08 29.53
N ASN A 618 2.89 -0.60 28.79
CA ASN A 618 2.87 0.75 28.25
C ASN A 618 2.64 1.83 29.31
N THR A 619 1.83 1.56 30.34
CA THR A 619 1.56 2.47 31.46
C THR A 619 2.73 2.57 32.45
N PHE A 620 3.38 1.44 32.76
CA PHE A 620 4.40 1.38 33.81
C PHE A 620 5.83 1.21 33.28
N HIS A 621 6.02 1.23 31.96
CA HIS A 621 7.31 1.05 31.27
C HIS A 621 8.08 -0.18 31.79
N CYS A 622 7.38 -1.31 31.95
CA CYS A 622 7.94 -2.51 32.56
C CYS A 622 8.06 -3.67 31.57
N GLU A 623 9.15 -4.43 31.67
CA GLU A 623 9.36 -5.65 30.89
C GLU A 623 8.35 -6.76 31.24
N THR A 624 8.18 -7.69 30.31
CA THR A 624 7.17 -8.77 30.41
C THR A 624 7.38 -9.66 31.64
N ASP A 625 8.63 -9.88 32.05
CA ASP A 625 9.01 -10.68 33.21
C ASP A 625 8.59 -10.05 34.56
N ARG A 626 8.25 -8.75 34.55
CA ARG A 626 7.74 -8.02 35.72
C ARG A 626 6.22 -8.06 35.85
N ILE A 627 5.53 -8.72 34.93
CA ILE A 627 4.07 -8.84 34.93
C ILE A 627 3.70 -10.25 35.38
N LEU A 628 3.06 -10.37 36.55
CA LEU A 628 2.58 -11.65 37.05
C LEU A 628 1.25 -12.02 36.40
N TYR A 629 1.28 -13.03 35.53
CA TYR A 629 0.08 -13.66 34.97
C TYR A 629 -0.21 -14.99 35.65
N ILE A 630 -1.39 -15.11 36.25
CA ILE A 630 -1.87 -16.34 36.90
C ILE A 630 -3.00 -16.92 36.06
N CYS A 631 -2.86 -18.18 35.65
CA CYS A 631 -3.90 -18.92 34.95
C CYS A 631 -4.09 -20.31 35.54
N GLU A 632 -5.31 -20.84 35.40
CA GLU A 632 -5.71 -22.12 36.00
C GLU A 632 -5.14 -23.35 35.27
N ASN A 633 -4.61 -23.20 34.04
CA ASN A 633 -4.19 -24.32 33.22
C ASN A 633 -2.82 -24.11 32.55
N GLN A 634 -2.02 -25.17 32.57
CA GLN A 634 -0.64 -25.23 32.09
C GLN A 634 -0.46 -24.88 30.59
N PRO A 635 -1.27 -25.40 29.64
CA PRO A 635 -1.13 -25.05 28.21
C PRO A 635 -1.44 -23.58 27.91
N LEU A 636 -2.31 -22.94 28.70
CA LEU A 636 -2.60 -21.50 28.57
C LEU A 636 -1.39 -20.65 28.99
N ARG A 637 -0.67 -21.09 30.03
CA ARG A 637 0.59 -20.47 30.46
C ARG A 637 1.64 -20.56 29.36
N ASP A 638 1.82 -21.76 28.82
CA ASP A 638 2.86 -22.04 27.82
C ASP A 638 2.53 -21.40 26.46
N PHE A 639 1.26 -21.08 26.18
CA PHE A 639 0.84 -20.33 25.00
C PHE A 639 1.11 -18.82 25.09
N ILE A 640 1.09 -18.26 26.31
CA ILE A 640 1.29 -16.82 26.54
C ILE A 640 2.77 -16.46 26.69
N GLN A 641 3.60 -17.40 27.15
CA GLN A 641 5.06 -17.30 27.16
C GLN A 641 5.62 -17.34 25.74
#